data_AF-A0A7L0MTI4-F1
#
_entry.id   AF-A0A7L0MTI4-F1
#
_cell.length_a   1.000
_cell.length_b   1.000
_cell.length_c   1.000
_cell.angle_alpha   90.00
_cell.angle_beta   90.00
_cell.angle_gamma   90.00
#
_symmetry.space_group_name_H-M   'P 1'
#
loop_
_entity.id
_entity.type
_entity.pdbx_description
1 polymer ?
#
loop_
_entity_poly.entity_id
_entity_poly.type
_entity_poly.pdbx_seq_one_letter_code
_entity_poly.pdbx_strand_id
1 'polypeptide(L)'
;LGIAYLSGMCSEKRKCIIAEDNGLNLAFTIAHEMGHNMGINHDNDHPSCADGLHIMSGEWIKGQNLGDVSWSRCSREDLERFLRSKASNCLLQTNPQSLNSVIIPSKLPGMTYTADEQCQILFGPTASFCQEMQHVICTGLWCKVESEKECKTKLDPPMDGTDCDAGKQCKAGECINRTSFVEHVEGEWSTWSPCSRTCNTGISNRQRKCPGSGLEGECHGPTMQYRVCENPSCPAGVPAFRDWQCQAFSARSSYQKHVHQWHAVIDDEKPCALFCSPAGKDQPVLLTEKVMDGTSCGQHGLDVCADGRCQKFGCDGILGSLAREDHCGVCNGNGKSCKVIKGDFNHTRGAGYVEALVIPAGARRIKVVEEKPARSYLALRDAGKQSINSDWKIEHSGTFNIAGTTVHYVRRGLWEKISAKGPTTSPLHLLVLLFHDQSYGLHYEYTIPLDPLPENQSSKVPEPLFMWTHSGWEDCDAICGGGERKTTVSCTKIMNKNISLVDNKKCKYLTKPEPQIRKCNEQPCQTRWMMTEWTPCSRTCGKGTQNRQVACTQQLRNGTLIRARERDCLEPKPASAQRCEGQDCMTVWEAGVWSECSVKCGKGVRHRTVRCTNPRKKCVLSTRPKEAEDCEDYSKCFIWRMGDWSK
;
A
#
# COMPACT_ATOMS: atom_id res chain seq x y z
N LEU A 1 34.14 -30.56 -19.63
CA LEU A 1 32.78 -30.02 -19.61
C LEU A 1 31.96 -30.61 -18.49
N GLY A 2 32.01 -31.91 -18.21
CA GLY A 2 31.42 -32.46 -17.00
C GLY A 2 32.15 -33.70 -16.48
N ILE A 3 31.76 -34.14 -15.29
CA ILE A 3 32.14 -35.43 -14.73
C ILE A 3 31.05 -35.97 -13.80
N ALA A 4 30.75 -37.25 -13.93
CA ALA A 4 29.86 -38.00 -13.05
C ALA A 4 30.37 -39.43 -12.84
N TYR A 5 29.94 -40.03 -11.72
CA TYR A 5 30.15 -41.47 -11.50
C TYR A 5 29.12 -42.28 -12.29
N LEU A 6 29.56 -43.38 -12.89
CA LEU A 6 28.66 -44.36 -13.52
C LEU A 6 27.76 -45.04 -12.46
N SER A 7 26.45 -45.09 -12.72
CA SER A 7 25.42 -45.72 -11.85
C SER A 7 25.40 -45.19 -10.41
N GLY A 8 25.74 -43.92 -10.21
CA GLY A 8 25.84 -43.29 -8.90
C GLY A 8 24.54 -42.74 -8.31
N MET A 9 23.43 -42.66 -9.07
CA MET A 9 22.23 -41.87 -8.73
C MET A 9 21.67 -42.09 -7.31
N CYS A 10 21.60 -43.35 -6.85
CA CYS A 10 21.13 -43.68 -5.50
C CYS A 10 22.23 -44.00 -4.50
N SER A 11 23.50 -43.78 -4.86
CA SER A 11 24.64 -43.98 -3.98
C SER A 11 24.86 -42.76 -3.09
N GLU A 12 25.02 -42.98 -1.78
CA GLU A 12 25.32 -41.90 -0.83
C GLU A 12 26.60 -41.12 -1.17
N LYS A 13 27.58 -41.77 -1.79
CA LYS A 13 28.91 -41.20 -2.09
C LYS A 13 29.13 -40.84 -3.56
N ARG A 14 28.28 -41.32 -4.47
CA ARG A 14 28.52 -41.25 -5.93
C ARG A 14 27.39 -40.59 -6.74
N LYS A 15 26.34 -40.08 -6.08
CA LYS A 15 25.20 -39.39 -6.73
C LYS A 15 25.51 -37.98 -7.26
N CYS A 16 26.74 -37.50 -7.07
CA CYS A 16 27.11 -36.15 -7.47
C CYS A 16 27.47 -36.09 -8.96
N ILE A 17 27.09 -34.98 -9.57
CA ILE A 17 27.40 -34.60 -10.95
C ILE A 17 28.04 -33.22 -10.89
N ILE A 18 29.08 -33.00 -11.68
CA ILE A 18 29.72 -31.69 -11.85
C ILE A 18 29.64 -31.35 -13.33
N ALA A 19 29.07 -30.20 -13.65
CA ALA A 19 29.03 -29.63 -14.99
C ALA A 19 29.65 -28.23 -14.96
N GLU A 20 30.56 -27.97 -15.89
CA GLU A 20 31.18 -26.67 -16.13
C GLU A 20 30.21 -25.78 -16.89
N ASP A 21 29.90 -24.60 -16.34
CA ASP A 21 29.03 -23.64 -16.98
C ASP A 21 29.67 -23.09 -18.26
N ASN A 22 29.10 -23.48 -19.41
CA ASN A 22 29.51 -23.04 -20.74
C ASN A 22 28.43 -22.22 -21.46
N GLY A 23 27.38 -21.79 -20.74
CA GLY A 23 26.28 -20.99 -21.26
C GLY A 23 25.08 -21.84 -21.71
N LEU A 24 24.53 -21.54 -22.90
CA LEU A 24 23.24 -22.09 -23.35
C LEU A 24 23.22 -23.62 -23.49
N ASN A 25 24.37 -24.22 -23.79
CA ASN A 25 24.50 -25.67 -23.97
C ASN A 25 24.74 -26.45 -22.67
N LEU A 26 24.79 -25.77 -21.52
CA LEU A 26 25.01 -26.41 -20.22
C LEU A 26 23.99 -27.53 -19.96
N ALA A 27 22.75 -27.36 -20.43
CA ALA A 27 21.70 -28.37 -20.30
C ALA A 27 22.08 -29.73 -20.91
N PHE A 28 22.78 -29.76 -22.04
CA PHE A 28 23.25 -31.00 -22.66
C PHE A 28 24.37 -31.65 -21.85
N THR A 29 25.28 -30.84 -21.31
CA THR A 29 26.31 -31.33 -20.38
C THR A 29 25.65 -31.96 -19.16
N ILE A 30 24.67 -31.29 -18.54
CA ILE A 30 23.93 -31.82 -17.40
C ILE A 30 23.22 -33.13 -17.78
N ALA A 31 22.54 -33.18 -18.92
CA ALA A 31 21.87 -34.39 -19.39
C ALA A 31 22.85 -35.55 -19.60
N HIS A 32 23.99 -35.31 -20.25
CA HIS A 32 25.07 -36.29 -20.46
C HIS A 32 25.57 -36.86 -19.12
N GLU A 33 25.94 -35.98 -18.19
CA GLU A 33 26.46 -36.41 -16.88
C GLU A 33 25.38 -37.10 -16.01
N MET A 34 24.11 -36.69 -16.12
CA MET A 34 23.00 -37.41 -15.51
C MET A 34 22.82 -38.80 -16.11
N GLY A 35 23.03 -38.96 -17.42
CA GLY A 35 23.06 -40.25 -18.11
C GLY A 35 24.09 -41.19 -17.50
N HIS A 36 25.33 -40.75 -17.34
CA HIS A 36 26.37 -41.52 -16.61
C HIS A 36 25.90 -41.93 -15.22
N ASN A 37 25.32 -41.00 -14.47
CA ASN A 37 24.86 -41.28 -13.11
C ASN A 37 23.70 -42.28 -13.05
N MET A 38 22.90 -42.37 -14.12
CA MET A 38 21.88 -43.39 -14.37
C MET A 38 22.41 -44.63 -15.10
N GLY A 39 23.73 -44.81 -15.16
CA GLY A 39 24.37 -46.04 -15.65
C GLY A 39 24.48 -46.16 -17.16
N ILE A 40 24.38 -45.06 -17.90
CA ILE A 40 24.54 -45.03 -19.35
C ILE A 40 26.02 -44.82 -19.69
N ASN A 41 26.60 -45.67 -20.54
CA ASN A 41 27.98 -45.49 -21.03
C ASN A 41 28.01 -44.60 -22.28
N HIS A 42 29.21 -44.24 -22.76
CA HIS A 42 29.29 -43.55 -24.02
C HIS A 42 28.80 -44.43 -25.17
N ASP A 43 28.16 -43.82 -26.15
CA ASP A 43 27.67 -44.54 -27.32
C ASP A 43 28.83 -45.13 -28.15
N ASN A 44 30.01 -44.51 -28.10
CA ASN A 44 31.25 -45.01 -28.71
C ASN A 44 31.77 -46.30 -28.07
N ASP A 45 31.37 -46.62 -26.84
CA ASP A 45 31.71 -47.87 -26.17
C ASP A 45 30.82 -49.04 -26.66
N HIS A 46 29.73 -48.72 -27.38
CA HIS A 46 28.81 -49.68 -27.97
C HIS A 46 29.07 -49.84 -29.48
N PRO A 47 29.46 -51.03 -29.96
CA PRO A 47 29.77 -51.25 -31.38
C PRO A 47 28.61 -50.93 -32.34
N SER A 48 27.37 -50.99 -31.86
CA SER A 48 26.14 -50.77 -32.64
C SER A 48 25.61 -49.33 -32.62
N CYS A 49 26.18 -48.45 -31.78
CA CYS A 49 25.72 -47.08 -31.61
C CYS A 49 26.85 -46.05 -31.80
N ALA A 50 28.00 -46.48 -32.31
CA ALA A 50 29.14 -45.62 -32.62
C ALA A 50 28.87 -44.68 -33.83
N ASP A 51 27.73 -44.83 -34.51
CA ASP A 51 27.42 -44.17 -35.78
C ASP A 51 26.74 -42.80 -35.63
N GLY A 52 26.46 -42.33 -34.40
CA GLY A 52 25.58 -41.19 -34.16
C GLY A 52 26.07 -40.17 -33.12
N LEU A 53 25.70 -38.90 -33.38
CA LEU A 53 25.84 -37.77 -32.46
C LEU A 53 24.60 -37.69 -31.56
N HIS A 54 24.67 -38.37 -30.42
CA HIS A 54 23.63 -38.47 -29.42
C HIS A 54 24.10 -37.81 -28.12
N ILE A 55 23.20 -37.66 -27.16
CA ILE A 55 23.53 -37.05 -25.86
C ILE A 55 24.74 -37.74 -25.20
N MET A 56 24.91 -39.05 -25.38
CA MET A 56 26.00 -39.84 -24.77
C MET A 56 27.18 -40.11 -25.70
N SER A 57 27.34 -39.33 -26.78
CA SER A 57 28.57 -39.38 -27.60
C SER A 57 29.79 -38.94 -26.78
N GLY A 58 30.94 -39.57 -27.01
CA GLY A 58 32.20 -39.29 -26.30
C GLY A 58 32.87 -37.97 -26.70
N GLU A 59 32.45 -37.37 -27.81
CA GLU A 59 32.87 -36.03 -28.25
C GLU A 59 31.73 -35.02 -28.11
N TRP A 60 32.10 -33.76 -27.82
CA TRP A 60 31.13 -32.69 -27.64
C TRP A 60 30.48 -32.27 -28.96
N ILE A 61 29.15 -32.21 -28.96
CA ILE A 61 28.30 -31.79 -30.10
C ILE A 61 28.48 -30.28 -30.33
N LYS A 62 29.50 -29.88 -31.08
CA LYS A 62 29.80 -28.48 -31.42
C LYS A 62 29.12 -28.11 -32.74
N GLY A 63 28.34 -27.01 -32.75
CA GLY A 63 27.87 -26.36 -33.98
C GLY A 63 26.76 -27.08 -34.75
N GLN A 64 25.89 -27.83 -34.07
CA GLN A 64 24.75 -28.52 -34.71
C GLN A 64 23.39 -28.03 -34.19
N ASN A 65 22.36 -28.26 -35.00
CA ASN A 65 20.98 -27.93 -34.66
C ASN A 65 20.53 -28.74 -33.43
N LEU A 66 20.43 -28.04 -32.29
CA LEU A 66 20.11 -28.60 -30.98
C LEU A 66 18.73 -29.30 -30.91
N GLY A 67 17.87 -29.10 -31.91
CA GLY A 67 16.54 -29.73 -32.00
C GLY A 67 16.55 -31.21 -32.41
N ASP A 68 17.65 -31.71 -32.96
CA ASP A 68 17.79 -33.11 -33.42
C ASP A 68 18.56 -34.00 -32.41
N VAL A 69 19.01 -33.41 -31.29
CA VAL A 69 19.78 -34.14 -30.28
C VAL A 69 18.88 -35.11 -29.53
N SER A 70 19.18 -36.40 -29.65
CA SER A 70 18.39 -37.50 -29.10
C SER A 70 19.26 -38.48 -28.30
N TRP A 71 18.62 -39.27 -27.46
CA TRP A 71 19.26 -40.43 -26.82
C TRP A 71 19.37 -41.58 -27.82
N SER A 72 20.52 -42.25 -27.86
CA SER A 72 20.70 -43.41 -28.73
C SER A 72 19.86 -44.61 -28.26
N ARG A 73 19.75 -45.63 -29.11
CA ARG A 73 19.16 -46.92 -28.72
C ARG A 73 19.96 -47.58 -27.59
N CYS A 74 21.30 -47.52 -27.63
CA CYS A 74 22.16 -48.10 -26.59
C CYS A 74 22.01 -47.36 -25.26
N SER A 75 21.87 -46.04 -25.30
CA SER A 75 21.57 -45.22 -24.13
C SER A 75 20.28 -45.66 -23.42
N ARG A 76 19.22 -45.93 -24.19
CA ARG A 76 17.95 -46.46 -23.66
C ARG A 76 18.13 -47.84 -23.03
N GLU A 77 18.84 -48.74 -23.70
CA GLU A 77 19.06 -50.11 -23.21
C GLU A 77 19.89 -50.13 -21.90
N ASP A 78 20.91 -49.28 -21.80
CA ASP A 78 21.70 -49.09 -20.58
C ASP A 78 20.86 -48.52 -19.43
N LEU A 79 20.05 -47.48 -19.71
CA LEU A 79 19.16 -46.88 -18.72
C LEU A 79 18.14 -47.90 -18.18
N GLU A 80 17.49 -48.67 -19.05
CA GLU A 80 16.54 -49.67 -18.60
C GLU A 80 17.21 -50.77 -17.77
N ARG A 81 18.46 -51.14 -18.08
CA ARG A 81 19.24 -52.08 -17.28
C ARG A 81 19.53 -51.52 -15.89
N PHE A 82 19.87 -50.23 -15.79
CA PHE A 82 20.05 -49.55 -14.53
C PHE A 82 18.76 -49.47 -13.73
N LEU A 83 17.64 -49.09 -14.35
CA LEU A 83 16.33 -49.00 -13.69
C LEU A 83 15.86 -50.34 -13.14
N ARG A 84 16.17 -51.46 -13.80
CA ARG A 84 15.90 -52.82 -13.31
C ARG A 84 16.85 -53.29 -12.19
N SER A 85 17.94 -52.56 -11.93
CA SER A 85 18.92 -52.92 -10.91
C SER A 85 18.56 -52.37 -9.52
N LYS A 86 19.15 -52.92 -8.45
CA LYS A 86 19.00 -52.38 -7.09
C LYS A 86 19.61 -50.98 -6.91
N ALA A 87 20.46 -50.54 -7.85
CA ALA A 87 21.11 -49.22 -7.80
C ALA A 87 20.15 -48.07 -8.14
N SER A 88 18.92 -48.35 -8.60
CA SER A 88 17.89 -47.37 -8.92
C SER A 88 16.83 -47.18 -7.82
N ASN A 89 16.94 -47.89 -6.67
CA ASN A 89 15.87 -47.97 -5.67
C ASN A 89 15.34 -46.61 -5.17
N CYS A 90 16.18 -45.58 -5.09
CA CYS A 90 15.76 -44.24 -4.69
C CYS A 90 14.82 -43.55 -5.70
N LEU A 91 14.81 -44.01 -6.96
CA LEU A 91 13.95 -43.50 -8.03
C LEU A 91 12.56 -44.14 -8.04
N LEU A 92 12.33 -45.20 -7.24
CA LEU A 92 11.05 -45.90 -7.16
C LEU A 92 10.02 -45.16 -6.28
N GLN A 93 10.48 -44.26 -5.42
CA GLN A 93 9.63 -43.48 -4.51
C GLN A 93 9.87 -41.99 -4.73
N THR A 94 8.95 -41.33 -5.43
CA THR A 94 8.95 -39.87 -5.53
C THR A 94 8.31 -39.30 -4.28
N ASN A 95 9.06 -38.54 -3.48
CA ASN A 95 8.49 -37.78 -2.38
C ASN A 95 7.39 -36.84 -2.95
N PRO A 96 6.12 -36.93 -2.48
CA PRO A 96 5.02 -36.12 -2.98
C PRO A 96 5.26 -34.60 -2.85
N GLN A 97 6.11 -34.18 -1.92
CA GLN A 97 6.51 -32.78 -1.77
C GLN A 97 7.45 -32.31 -2.90
N SER A 98 8.21 -33.23 -3.51
CA SER A 98 9.16 -32.94 -4.59
C SER A 98 8.49 -32.76 -5.96
N LEU A 99 7.30 -33.33 -6.17
CA LEU A 99 6.48 -33.11 -7.37
C LEU A 99 6.03 -31.64 -7.49
N ASN A 100 5.92 -30.92 -6.36
CA ASN A 100 5.56 -29.50 -6.33
C ASN A 100 6.76 -28.56 -6.51
N SER A 101 7.99 -29.07 -6.49
CA SER A 101 9.21 -28.26 -6.64
C SER A 101 9.77 -28.23 -8.06
N VAL A 102 9.38 -29.15 -8.94
CA VAL A 102 9.82 -29.17 -10.34
C VAL A 102 8.75 -28.52 -11.20
N ILE A 103 8.78 -27.19 -11.28
CA ILE A 103 7.97 -26.44 -12.23
C ILE A 103 8.64 -26.58 -13.59
N ILE A 104 8.09 -27.42 -14.48
CA ILE A 104 8.49 -27.42 -15.89
C ILE A 104 7.90 -26.13 -16.50
N PRO A 105 8.72 -25.17 -16.96
CA PRO A 105 8.20 -23.95 -17.56
C PRO A 105 7.31 -24.29 -18.75
N SER A 106 6.09 -23.75 -18.81
CA SER A 106 5.19 -23.91 -19.95
C SER A 106 5.64 -23.14 -21.19
N LYS A 107 6.65 -22.28 -21.04
CA LYS A 107 7.24 -21.46 -22.09
C LYS A 107 8.59 -22.03 -22.52
N LEU A 108 8.88 -21.95 -23.80
CA LEU A 108 10.20 -22.29 -24.32
C LEU A 108 11.25 -21.31 -23.77
N PRO A 109 12.50 -21.73 -23.54
CA PRO A 109 13.51 -20.87 -22.90
C PRO A 109 13.78 -19.55 -23.64
N GLY A 110 13.73 -19.53 -24.98
CA GLY A 110 13.86 -18.32 -25.79
C GLY A 110 12.67 -17.36 -25.73
N MET A 111 11.53 -17.78 -25.15
CA MET A 111 10.43 -16.87 -24.78
C MET A 111 10.66 -16.17 -23.44
N THR A 112 11.65 -16.63 -22.68
CA THR A 112 12.03 -16.08 -21.37
C THR A 112 13.31 -15.26 -21.48
N TYR A 113 14.27 -15.73 -22.28
CA TYR A 113 15.54 -15.06 -22.54
C TYR A 113 15.62 -14.61 -24.00
N THR A 114 15.66 -13.30 -24.20
CA THR A 114 15.83 -12.66 -25.50
C THR A 114 17.19 -12.96 -26.12
N ALA A 115 17.36 -12.71 -27.43
CA ALA A 115 18.64 -12.89 -28.11
C ALA A 115 19.77 -12.06 -27.47
N ASP A 116 19.46 -10.85 -26.99
CA ASP A 116 20.41 -9.99 -26.27
C ASP A 116 20.86 -10.63 -24.94
N GLU A 117 19.92 -11.12 -24.13
CA GLU A 117 20.23 -11.78 -22.85
C GLU A 117 21.03 -13.07 -23.07
N GLN A 118 20.73 -13.81 -24.13
CA GLN A 118 21.51 -14.98 -24.53
C GLN A 118 22.95 -14.61 -24.92
N CYS A 119 23.16 -13.49 -25.61
CA CYS A 119 24.49 -12.96 -25.88
C CYS A 119 25.23 -12.57 -24.60
N GLN A 120 24.53 -12.00 -23.63
CA GLN A 120 25.11 -11.63 -22.34
C GLN A 120 25.58 -12.85 -21.54
N ILE A 121 24.84 -13.96 -21.61
CA ILE A 121 25.22 -15.24 -21.00
C ILE A 121 26.49 -15.81 -21.66
N LEU A 122 26.61 -15.72 -22.99
CA LEU A 122 27.73 -16.33 -23.70
C LEU A 122 29.03 -15.52 -23.66
N PHE A 123 28.94 -14.19 -23.69
CA PHE A 123 30.08 -13.27 -23.91
C PHE A 123 30.22 -12.17 -22.85
N GLY A 124 29.33 -12.10 -21.85
CA GLY A 124 29.39 -11.15 -20.74
C GLY A 124 28.37 -9.99 -20.85
N PRO A 125 28.20 -9.20 -19.78
CA PRO A 125 27.05 -8.29 -19.62
C PRO A 125 26.98 -7.13 -20.64
N THR A 126 28.07 -6.83 -21.35
CA THR A 126 28.15 -5.79 -22.37
C THR A 126 27.90 -6.31 -23.79
N ALA A 127 27.58 -7.60 -23.93
CA ALA A 127 27.25 -8.20 -25.21
C ALA A 127 25.78 -7.95 -25.58
N SER A 128 25.52 -7.72 -26.86
CA SER A 128 24.17 -7.60 -27.42
C SER A 128 24.05 -8.44 -28.69
N PHE A 129 22.84 -8.68 -29.15
CA PHE A 129 22.58 -9.37 -30.41
C PHE A 129 23.09 -8.54 -31.60
N CYS A 130 23.74 -9.23 -32.56
CA CYS A 130 24.25 -8.64 -33.78
C CYS A 130 23.15 -8.56 -34.85
N GLN A 131 22.51 -7.39 -34.96
CA GLN A 131 21.41 -7.14 -35.90
C GLN A 131 21.76 -7.44 -37.38
N GLU A 132 23.03 -7.30 -37.77
CA GLU A 132 23.51 -7.61 -39.13
C GLU A 132 23.31 -9.11 -39.48
N MET A 133 23.27 -9.98 -38.47
CA MET A 133 23.13 -11.43 -38.60
C MET A 133 21.69 -11.93 -38.37
N GLN A 134 20.67 -11.05 -38.41
CA GLN A 134 19.26 -11.41 -38.22
C GLN A 134 18.79 -12.55 -39.15
N HIS A 135 19.28 -12.58 -40.40
CA HIS A 135 18.90 -13.56 -41.41
C HIS A 135 19.33 -15.00 -41.10
N VAL A 136 20.28 -15.19 -40.18
CA VAL A 136 20.80 -16.50 -39.72
C VAL A 136 20.59 -16.71 -38.22
N ILE A 137 19.72 -15.92 -37.59
CA ILE A 137 19.52 -15.94 -36.14
C ILE A 137 19.23 -17.34 -35.59
N CYS A 138 18.40 -18.15 -36.26
CA CYS A 138 18.04 -19.47 -35.74
C CYS A 138 19.10 -20.55 -35.95
N THR A 139 20.04 -20.36 -36.87
CA THR A 139 21.13 -21.33 -37.11
C THR A 139 22.37 -21.03 -36.26
N GLY A 140 22.55 -19.79 -35.82
CA GLY A 140 23.62 -19.40 -34.92
C GLY A 140 23.37 -18.06 -34.27
N LEU A 141 23.62 -17.98 -32.96
CA LEU A 141 23.54 -16.73 -32.21
C LEU A 141 24.82 -15.92 -32.39
N TRP A 142 24.70 -14.76 -33.03
CA TRP A 142 25.79 -13.82 -33.26
C TRP A 142 25.66 -12.61 -32.34
N CYS A 143 26.74 -12.27 -31.66
CA CYS A 143 26.78 -11.27 -30.60
C CYS A 143 27.83 -10.20 -30.88
N LYS A 144 27.51 -8.96 -30.53
CA LYS A 144 28.41 -7.81 -30.60
C LYS A 144 28.85 -7.45 -29.20
N VAL A 145 30.16 -7.33 -28.98
CA VAL A 145 30.75 -6.92 -27.69
C VAL A 145 31.34 -5.52 -27.88
N GLU A 146 31.06 -4.58 -26.98
CA GLU A 146 31.45 -3.15 -27.13
C GLU A 146 32.94 -2.93 -27.43
N SER A 147 33.82 -3.83 -27.00
CA SER A 147 35.27 -3.76 -27.23
C SER A 147 35.71 -4.20 -28.63
N GLU A 148 34.81 -4.73 -29.46
CA GLU A 148 35.15 -5.37 -30.73
C GLU A 148 34.29 -4.91 -31.90
N LYS A 149 34.93 -4.79 -33.07
CA LYS A 149 34.26 -4.31 -34.30
C LYS A 149 33.47 -5.39 -35.02
N GLU A 150 33.84 -6.66 -34.85
CA GLU A 150 33.25 -7.80 -35.53
C GLU A 150 32.29 -8.56 -34.61
N CYS A 151 31.24 -9.15 -35.18
CA CYS A 151 30.32 -9.99 -34.44
C CYS A 151 30.95 -11.37 -34.17
N LYS A 152 30.81 -11.84 -32.93
CA LYS A 152 31.31 -13.13 -32.47
C LYS A 152 30.18 -14.14 -32.32
N THR A 153 30.48 -15.41 -32.54
CA THR A 153 29.55 -16.51 -32.31
C THR A 153 30.30 -17.73 -31.77
N LYS A 154 29.60 -18.59 -31.03
CA LYS A 154 30.08 -19.93 -30.67
C LYS A 154 29.55 -21.02 -31.62
N LEU A 155 28.86 -20.63 -32.70
CA LEU A 155 28.17 -21.51 -33.66
C LEU A 155 26.97 -22.27 -33.05
N ASP A 156 26.50 -21.84 -31.89
CA ASP A 156 25.35 -22.44 -31.24
C ASP A 156 24.07 -21.68 -31.65
N PRO A 157 22.98 -22.38 -32.01
CA PRO A 157 21.70 -21.74 -32.27
C PRO A 157 21.12 -21.14 -30.98
N PRO A 158 20.30 -20.08 -31.07
CA PRO A 158 19.62 -19.54 -29.91
C PRO A 158 18.60 -20.54 -29.37
N MET A 159 18.20 -20.35 -28.11
CA MET A 159 17.21 -21.22 -27.48
C MET A 159 15.88 -21.21 -28.21
N ASP A 160 15.20 -22.36 -28.25
CA ASP A 160 13.86 -22.50 -28.81
C ASP A 160 12.90 -21.45 -28.21
N GLY A 161 12.09 -20.83 -29.07
CA GLY A 161 11.17 -19.74 -28.71
C GLY A 161 11.74 -18.33 -28.91
N THR A 162 13.03 -18.19 -29.26
CA THR A 162 13.66 -16.87 -29.54
C THR A 162 13.02 -16.23 -30.77
N ASP A 163 12.71 -14.93 -30.69
CA ASP A 163 12.11 -14.19 -31.79
C ASP A 163 13.07 -14.04 -32.98
N CYS A 164 12.66 -14.51 -34.16
CA CYS A 164 13.47 -14.45 -35.39
C CYS A 164 12.90 -13.53 -36.47
N ASP A 165 11.59 -13.26 -36.46
CA ASP A 165 10.92 -12.34 -37.36
C ASP A 165 9.56 -11.96 -36.76
N ALA A 166 8.86 -10.99 -37.35
CA ALA A 166 7.53 -10.57 -36.89
C ALA A 166 6.54 -11.76 -36.88
N GLY A 167 6.16 -12.21 -35.69
CA GLY A 167 5.27 -13.36 -35.52
C GLY A 167 5.92 -14.72 -35.80
N LYS A 168 7.26 -14.81 -35.80
CA LYS A 168 8.01 -16.07 -35.96
C LYS A 168 8.99 -16.28 -34.81
N GLN A 169 9.28 -17.54 -34.51
CA GLN A 169 10.22 -17.95 -33.47
C GLN A 169 11.18 -19.03 -33.97
N CYS A 170 12.36 -19.11 -33.38
CA CYS A 170 13.30 -20.21 -33.61
C CYS A 170 12.79 -21.49 -32.94
N LYS A 171 12.81 -22.60 -33.65
CA LYS A 171 12.61 -23.94 -33.10
C LYS A 171 13.47 -24.92 -33.88
N ALA A 172 14.27 -25.73 -33.19
CA ALA A 172 15.13 -26.74 -33.82
C ALA A 172 16.04 -26.19 -34.94
N GLY A 173 16.51 -24.94 -34.80
CA GLY A 173 17.37 -24.30 -35.80
C GLY A 173 16.65 -23.54 -36.92
N GLU A 174 15.32 -23.59 -36.98
CA GLU A 174 14.51 -22.97 -38.04
C GLU A 174 13.61 -21.83 -37.53
N CYS A 175 13.39 -20.82 -38.37
CA CYS A 175 12.48 -19.71 -38.07
C CYS A 175 11.05 -20.02 -38.54
N ILE A 176 10.19 -20.42 -37.59
CA ILE A 176 8.82 -20.89 -37.86
C ILE A 176 7.76 -19.89 -37.38
N ASN A 177 6.59 -19.84 -38.03
CA ASN A 177 5.47 -18.98 -37.59
C ASN A 177 4.98 -19.36 -36.19
N ARG A 178 4.61 -18.37 -35.35
CA ARG A 178 4.12 -18.53 -33.96
C ARG A 178 2.78 -19.25 -33.82
N THR A 179 2.28 -19.93 -34.85
CA THR A 179 1.04 -20.71 -34.82
C THR A 179 1.13 -21.98 -35.66
N SER A 180 1.58 -23.05 -34.99
CA SER A 180 1.00 -24.39 -35.09
C SER A 180 1.37 -25.18 -33.83
N PHE A 181 0.96 -24.65 -32.66
CA PHE A 181 0.45 -25.60 -31.67
C PHE A 181 -0.80 -26.19 -32.32
N VAL A 182 -0.72 -27.44 -32.77
CA VAL A 182 -1.90 -28.31 -32.74
C VAL A 182 -2.45 -28.12 -31.34
N GLU A 183 -3.65 -27.55 -31.22
CA GLU A 183 -4.46 -27.69 -30.01
C GLU A 183 -4.31 -29.15 -29.59
N HIS A 184 -3.55 -29.39 -28.53
CA HIS A 184 -3.57 -30.68 -27.88
C HIS A 184 -5.03 -30.82 -27.49
N VAL A 185 -5.74 -31.69 -28.19
CA VAL A 185 -7.17 -31.86 -27.95
C VAL A 185 -7.27 -32.48 -26.57
N GLU A 186 -7.38 -31.63 -25.55
CA GLU A 186 -7.82 -32.05 -24.25
C GLU A 186 -9.14 -32.75 -24.49
N GLY A 187 -9.19 -34.05 -24.19
CA GLY A 187 -10.46 -34.77 -24.24
C GLY A 187 -11.50 -33.98 -23.45
N GLU A 188 -12.69 -33.77 -24.01
CA GLU A 188 -13.74 -33.07 -23.29
C GLU A 188 -14.05 -33.83 -21.99
N TRP A 189 -14.08 -33.09 -20.90
CA TRP A 189 -14.45 -33.62 -19.61
C TRP A 189 -15.94 -33.98 -19.59
N SER A 190 -16.26 -35.15 -19.03
CA SER A 190 -17.63 -35.52 -18.70
C SER A 190 -18.26 -34.49 -17.75
N THR A 191 -19.59 -34.51 -17.67
CA THR A 191 -20.28 -33.86 -16.56
C THR A 191 -19.80 -34.44 -15.23
N TRP A 192 -19.81 -33.60 -14.20
CA TRP A 192 -19.47 -34.03 -12.85
C TRP A 192 -20.49 -35.03 -12.32
N SER A 193 -20.01 -36.07 -11.66
CA SER A 193 -20.86 -37.00 -10.91
C SER A 193 -21.65 -36.27 -9.82
N PRO A 194 -22.79 -36.84 -9.37
CA PRO A 194 -23.39 -36.44 -8.11
C PRO A 194 -22.36 -36.48 -6.98
N CYS A 195 -22.57 -35.63 -5.97
CA CYS A 195 -21.71 -35.60 -4.80
C CYS A 195 -21.78 -36.96 -4.08
N SER A 196 -20.63 -37.48 -3.63
CA SER A 196 -20.57 -38.76 -2.92
C SER A 196 -21.33 -38.75 -1.59
N ARG A 197 -21.68 -37.56 -1.09
CA ARG A 197 -22.42 -37.33 0.15
C ARG A 197 -23.55 -36.34 -0.09
N THR A 198 -24.57 -36.40 0.76
CA THR A 198 -25.73 -35.50 0.76
C THR A 198 -25.70 -34.48 1.90
N CYS A 199 -24.76 -34.62 2.85
CA CYS A 199 -24.55 -33.71 3.96
C CYS A 199 -23.05 -33.63 4.31
N ASN A 200 -22.61 -32.47 4.82
CA ASN A 200 -21.20 -32.07 4.98
C ASN A 200 -20.40 -32.20 3.66
N THR A 201 -19.07 -32.10 3.76
CA THR A 201 -18.12 -32.20 2.66
C THR A 201 -18.11 -33.59 2.03
N GLY A 202 -18.39 -33.68 0.73
CA GLY A 202 -18.21 -34.87 -0.11
C GLY A 202 -17.32 -34.59 -1.32
N ILE A 203 -17.23 -35.53 -2.27
CA ILE A 203 -16.52 -35.30 -3.54
C ILE A 203 -17.36 -35.70 -4.76
N SER A 204 -17.14 -35.01 -5.87
CA SER A 204 -17.60 -35.37 -7.20
C SER A 204 -16.40 -35.71 -8.08
N ASN A 205 -16.58 -36.60 -9.05
CA ASN A 205 -15.56 -36.93 -10.03
C ASN A 205 -16.04 -36.69 -11.46
N ARG A 206 -15.11 -36.49 -12.38
CA ARG A 206 -15.36 -36.45 -13.83
C ARG A 206 -14.19 -37.09 -14.56
N GLN A 207 -14.44 -37.57 -15.78
CA GLN A 207 -13.46 -38.27 -16.60
C GLN A 207 -13.40 -37.65 -18.00
N ARG A 208 -12.24 -37.69 -18.64
CA ARG A 208 -12.09 -37.29 -20.05
C ARG A 208 -11.55 -38.43 -20.89
N LYS A 209 -12.00 -38.51 -22.14
CA LYS A 209 -11.48 -39.45 -23.15
C LYS A 209 -10.71 -38.63 -24.20
N CYS A 210 -9.44 -38.95 -24.42
CA CYS A 210 -8.64 -38.22 -25.40
C CYS A 210 -8.87 -38.76 -26.82
N PRO A 211 -9.16 -37.89 -27.80
CA PRO A 211 -9.34 -38.32 -29.18
C PRO A 211 -7.98 -38.57 -29.82
N GLY A 212 -7.67 -39.85 -30.07
CA GLY A 212 -6.51 -40.30 -30.83
C GLY A 212 -6.88 -41.54 -31.65
N SER A 213 -6.63 -41.50 -32.95
CA SER A 213 -6.82 -42.63 -33.86
C SER A 213 -5.52 -43.45 -33.89
N GLY A 214 -5.30 -44.30 -32.88
CA GLY A 214 -4.11 -45.15 -32.76
C GLY A 214 -3.94 -45.74 -31.35
N LEU A 215 -3.31 -46.92 -31.26
CA LEU A 215 -2.96 -47.61 -30.01
C LEU A 215 -2.12 -46.66 -29.13
N GLU A 216 -2.68 -46.29 -27.97
CA GLU A 216 -2.15 -45.35 -26.96
C GLU A 216 -2.30 -43.85 -27.29
N GLY A 217 -3.54 -43.36 -27.25
CA GLY A 217 -3.79 -41.92 -27.15
C GLY A 217 -3.35 -41.36 -25.79
N GLU A 218 -2.16 -40.78 -25.71
CA GLU A 218 -1.66 -40.11 -24.51
C GLU A 218 -2.38 -38.77 -24.27
N CYS A 219 -3.02 -38.65 -23.10
CA CYS A 219 -3.57 -37.39 -22.62
C CYS A 219 -2.49 -36.57 -21.92
N HIS A 220 -2.35 -35.29 -22.24
CA HIS A 220 -1.53 -34.39 -21.42
C HIS A 220 -2.29 -34.02 -20.13
N GLY A 221 -1.93 -34.65 -19.01
CA GLY A 221 -2.54 -34.45 -17.68
C GLY A 221 -3.58 -35.52 -17.30
N PRO A 222 -4.18 -35.45 -16.08
CA PRO A 222 -4.98 -36.54 -15.52
C PRO A 222 -6.23 -36.85 -16.38
N THR A 223 -6.57 -38.13 -16.51
CA THR A 223 -7.80 -38.60 -17.18
C THR A 223 -9.03 -38.59 -16.28
N MET A 224 -8.80 -38.48 -14.97
CA MET A 224 -9.83 -38.42 -13.94
C MET A 224 -9.53 -37.29 -12.96
N GLN A 225 -10.55 -36.50 -12.63
CA GLN A 225 -10.43 -35.35 -11.74
C GLN A 225 -11.49 -35.43 -10.66
N TYR A 226 -11.12 -35.02 -9.45
CA TYR A 226 -12.01 -34.95 -8.29
C TYR A 226 -12.15 -33.51 -7.82
N ARG A 227 -13.34 -33.14 -7.38
CA ARG A 227 -13.62 -31.87 -6.70
C ARG A 227 -14.40 -32.10 -5.43
N VAL A 228 -14.25 -31.19 -4.48
CA VAL A 228 -15.06 -31.14 -3.28
C VAL A 228 -16.45 -30.57 -3.60
N CYS A 229 -17.46 -31.12 -2.94
CA CYS A 229 -18.82 -30.58 -2.91
C CYS A 229 -19.24 -30.33 -1.46
N GLU A 230 -19.75 -29.14 -1.19
CA GLU A 230 -20.25 -28.75 0.13
C GLU A 230 -21.76 -28.95 0.20
N ASN A 231 -22.21 -29.75 1.17
CA ASN A 231 -23.63 -29.96 1.44
C ASN A 231 -24.00 -29.38 2.81
N PRO A 232 -25.32 -29.21 3.11
CA PRO A 232 -25.79 -28.81 4.43
C PRO A 232 -25.23 -29.68 5.56
N SER A 233 -25.11 -29.10 6.75
CA SER A 233 -24.63 -29.84 7.92
C SER A 233 -25.51 -31.06 8.20
N CYS A 234 -24.90 -32.22 8.44
CA CYS A 234 -25.67 -33.41 8.79
C CYS A 234 -26.44 -33.20 10.12
N PRO A 235 -27.63 -33.80 10.29
CA PRO A 235 -28.41 -33.69 11.53
C PRO A 235 -27.61 -34.09 12.77
N ALA A 236 -27.82 -33.39 13.89
CA ALA A 236 -27.13 -33.68 15.14
C ALA A 236 -27.43 -35.12 15.62
N GLY A 237 -26.39 -35.85 16.07
CA GLY A 237 -26.51 -37.23 16.56
C GLY A 237 -26.18 -38.32 15.54
N VAL A 238 -25.88 -37.97 14.27
CA VAL A 238 -25.36 -38.94 13.30
C VAL A 238 -23.87 -39.21 13.54
N PRO A 239 -23.41 -40.48 13.43
CA PRO A 239 -21.99 -40.81 13.52
C PRO A 239 -21.21 -40.17 12.37
N ALA A 240 -19.89 -39.98 12.57
CA ALA A 240 -19.05 -39.47 11.49
C ALA A 240 -19.09 -40.43 10.30
N PHE A 241 -18.90 -39.92 9.08
CA PHE A 241 -19.08 -40.70 7.85
C PHE A 241 -18.18 -41.96 7.79
N ARG A 242 -17.01 -41.91 8.42
CA ARG A 242 -16.10 -43.05 8.54
C ARG A 242 -16.58 -44.08 9.56
N ASP A 243 -17.10 -43.65 10.71
CA ASP A 243 -17.71 -44.52 11.71
C ASP A 243 -18.97 -45.20 11.16
N TRP A 244 -19.76 -44.47 10.39
CA TRP A 244 -20.92 -45.01 9.70
C TRP A 244 -20.55 -46.16 8.75
N GLN A 245 -19.42 -46.07 8.03
CA GLN A 245 -18.93 -47.17 7.18
C GLN A 245 -18.58 -48.43 7.98
N CYS A 246 -17.99 -48.28 9.17
CA CYS A 246 -17.75 -49.41 10.08
C CYS A 246 -19.05 -50.06 10.56
N GLN A 247 -20.03 -49.24 10.93
CA GLN A 247 -21.34 -49.71 11.40
C GLN A 247 -22.12 -50.42 10.29
N ALA A 248 -22.12 -49.88 9.07
CA ALA A 248 -22.78 -50.49 7.91
C ALA A 248 -22.21 -51.86 7.56
N PHE A 249 -20.89 -52.07 7.73
CA PHE A 249 -20.25 -53.36 7.48
C PHE A 249 -20.60 -54.39 8.57
N SER A 250 -20.67 -53.97 9.84
CA SER A 250 -21.05 -54.83 10.96
C SER A 250 -22.48 -55.38 10.84
N ALA A 251 -23.40 -54.64 10.21
CA ALA A 251 -24.77 -55.10 9.97
C ALA A 251 -24.88 -56.16 8.86
N ARG A 252 -23.85 -56.28 7.99
CA ARG A 252 -23.85 -57.16 6.81
C ARG A 252 -23.18 -58.51 7.05
N SER A 253 -22.30 -58.62 8.05
CA SER A 253 -21.57 -59.86 8.36
C SER A 253 -22.31 -60.66 9.44
N SER A 254 -22.39 -61.97 9.27
CA SER A 254 -23.01 -62.90 10.24
C SER A 254 -22.16 -63.09 11.52
N TYR A 255 -21.09 -62.31 11.69
CA TYR A 255 -20.15 -62.41 12.81
C TYR A 255 -20.58 -61.47 13.95
N GLN A 256 -21.25 -62.07 14.93
CA GLN A 256 -21.50 -61.57 16.29
C GLN A 256 -22.51 -60.42 16.45
N LYS A 257 -23.75 -60.82 16.73
CA LYS A 257 -24.89 -60.01 17.19
C LYS A 257 -24.70 -59.25 18.54
N HIS A 258 -23.50 -59.15 19.10
CA HIS A 258 -23.29 -58.73 20.50
C HIS A 258 -22.24 -57.62 20.71
N VAL A 259 -21.95 -56.79 19.71
CA VAL A 259 -21.08 -55.62 19.89
C VAL A 259 -21.78 -54.36 19.38
N HIS A 260 -22.13 -53.46 20.29
CA HIS A 260 -23.07 -52.37 20.03
C HIS A 260 -22.48 -51.07 19.47
N GLN A 261 -21.16 -50.95 19.27
CA GLN A 261 -20.61 -49.77 18.60
C GLN A 261 -19.21 -50.05 18.03
N TRP A 262 -19.14 -50.10 16.70
CA TRP A 262 -17.87 -50.08 15.97
C TRP A 262 -17.53 -48.63 15.66
N HIS A 263 -16.28 -48.26 15.91
CA HIS A 263 -15.73 -46.96 15.55
C HIS A 263 -14.57 -47.11 14.57
N ALA A 264 -14.38 -46.11 13.74
CA ALA A 264 -13.26 -46.05 12.83
C ALA A 264 -11.97 -45.72 13.59
N VAL A 265 -10.88 -46.31 13.15
CA VAL A 265 -9.52 -45.97 13.57
C VAL A 265 -8.78 -45.48 12.33
N ILE A 266 -8.05 -44.37 12.46
CA ILE A 266 -7.23 -43.86 11.37
C ILE A 266 -5.82 -44.40 11.57
N ASP A 267 -5.29 -45.05 10.54
CA ASP A 267 -3.91 -45.50 10.47
C ASP A 267 -3.10 -44.45 9.70
N ASP A 268 -1.98 -43.99 10.26
CA ASP A 268 -1.17 -42.92 9.67
C ASP A 268 -0.42 -43.37 8.39
N GLU A 269 -0.13 -44.67 8.24
CA GLU A 269 0.50 -45.22 7.03
C GLU A 269 -0.51 -45.44 5.91
N LYS A 270 -1.74 -45.85 6.26
CA LYS A 270 -2.86 -46.11 5.34
C LYS A 270 -4.11 -45.32 5.73
N PRO A 271 -4.10 -43.98 5.59
CA PRO A 271 -5.18 -43.11 6.09
C PRO A 271 -6.50 -43.25 5.32
N CYS A 272 -6.50 -43.87 4.13
CA CYS A 272 -7.70 -44.15 3.34
C CYS A 272 -8.13 -45.62 3.32
N ALA A 273 -7.53 -46.44 4.18
CA ALA A 273 -8.05 -47.78 4.49
C ALA A 273 -9.07 -47.71 5.64
N LEU A 274 -10.07 -48.58 5.61
CA LEU A 274 -11.09 -48.64 6.67
C LEU A 274 -10.66 -49.63 7.75
N PHE A 275 -10.06 -49.09 8.81
CA PHE A 275 -9.83 -49.82 10.04
C PHE A 275 -10.97 -49.57 11.01
N CYS A 276 -11.53 -50.62 11.58
CA CYS A 276 -12.62 -50.53 12.54
C CYS A 276 -12.30 -51.33 13.79
N SER A 277 -12.57 -50.75 14.95
CA SER A 277 -12.45 -51.45 16.23
C SER A 277 -13.80 -51.51 16.94
N PRO A 278 -14.15 -52.64 17.56
CA PRO A 278 -15.26 -52.69 18.49
C PRO A 278 -14.90 -51.96 19.79
N ALA A 279 -15.85 -51.23 20.37
CA ALA A 279 -15.65 -50.55 21.65
C ALA A 279 -15.10 -51.52 22.73
N GLY A 280 -13.87 -51.26 23.19
CA GLY A 280 -13.21 -52.05 24.24
C GLY A 280 -12.17 -53.08 23.77
N LYS A 281 -11.85 -53.18 22.46
CA LYS A 281 -10.65 -53.91 21.98
C LYS A 281 -9.62 -52.95 21.41
N ASP A 282 -8.34 -53.23 21.71
CA ASP A 282 -7.22 -52.37 21.30
C ASP A 282 -6.72 -52.61 19.86
N GLN A 283 -7.06 -53.75 19.24
CA GLN A 283 -6.58 -54.04 17.88
C GLN A 283 -7.64 -53.72 16.82
N PRO A 284 -7.39 -52.71 15.96
CA PRO A 284 -8.26 -52.41 14.85
C PRO A 284 -8.18 -53.48 13.76
N VAL A 285 -9.32 -53.80 13.15
CA VAL A 285 -9.43 -54.76 12.04
C VAL A 285 -9.56 -54.00 10.73
N LEU A 286 -8.76 -54.37 9.73
CA LEU A 286 -8.89 -53.85 8.37
C LEU A 286 -10.12 -54.46 7.69
N LEU A 287 -11.11 -53.64 7.33
CA LEU A 287 -12.32 -54.08 6.63
C LEU A 287 -12.23 -53.86 5.11
N THR A 288 -11.60 -52.78 4.65
CA THR A 288 -11.36 -52.51 3.23
C THR A 288 -10.11 -51.66 3.03
N GLU A 289 -9.35 -51.93 1.97
CA GLU A 289 -8.16 -51.15 1.57
C GLU A 289 -8.52 -49.74 1.08
N LYS A 290 -9.79 -49.51 0.68
CA LYS A 290 -10.28 -48.21 0.18
C LYS A 290 -11.62 -47.86 0.85
N VAL A 291 -11.62 -46.77 1.62
CA VAL A 291 -12.84 -46.12 2.13
C VAL A 291 -13.62 -45.49 0.98
N MET A 292 -14.90 -45.21 1.21
CA MET A 292 -15.72 -44.47 0.23
C MET A 292 -15.12 -43.10 -0.07
N ASP A 293 -15.11 -42.74 -1.34
CA ASP A 293 -14.64 -41.45 -1.84
C ASP A 293 -15.39 -40.29 -1.15
N GLY A 294 -14.67 -39.31 -0.60
CA GLY A 294 -15.24 -38.25 0.22
C GLY A 294 -15.12 -38.46 1.73
N THR A 295 -14.54 -39.59 2.17
CA THR A 295 -14.23 -39.84 3.59
C THR A 295 -13.04 -39.00 4.04
N SER A 296 -13.15 -38.36 5.21
CA SER A 296 -12.03 -37.57 5.77
C SER A 296 -10.88 -38.48 6.25
N CYS A 297 -9.65 -38.04 6.01
CA CYS A 297 -8.43 -38.80 6.31
C CYS A 297 -7.35 -38.01 7.06
N GLY A 298 -7.50 -36.69 7.25
CA GLY A 298 -6.52 -35.87 7.97
C GLY A 298 -6.88 -35.60 9.42
N GLN A 299 -5.87 -35.44 10.29
CA GLN A 299 -6.03 -35.09 11.72
C GLN A 299 -6.81 -33.78 11.97
N HIS A 300 -6.87 -32.88 10.98
CA HIS A 300 -7.60 -31.60 11.05
C HIS A 300 -8.85 -31.55 10.14
N GLY A 301 -9.28 -32.69 9.58
CA GLY A 301 -10.54 -32.80 8.84
C GLY A 301 -10.59 -32.17 7.43
N LEU A 302 -9.52 -31.51 6.99
CA LEU A 302 -9.45 -30.86 5.67
C LEU A 302 -9.05 -31.81 4.53
N ASP A 303 -8.50 -32.98 4.85
CA ASP A 303 -7.97 -33.90 3.85
C ASP A 303 -8.99 -35.00 3.58
N VAL A 304 -9.15 -35.39 2.32
CA VAL A 304 -10.25 -36.25 1.86
C VAL A 304 -9.71 -37.40 1.01
N CYS A 305 -10.26 -38.60 1.19
CA CYS A 305 -9.93 -39.76 0.39
C CYS A 305 -10.58 -39.70 -0.99
N ALA A 306 -9.76 -39.85 -2.02
CA ALA A 306 -10.18 -40.07 -3.40
C ALA A 306 -9.29 -41.13 -4.04
N ASP A 307 -9.93 -42.15 -4.59
CA ASP A 307 -9.26 -43.30 -5.19
C ASP A 307 -8.29 -44.05 -4.27
N GLY A 308 -8.64 -44.15 -2.98
CA GLY A 308 -7.78 -44.81 -1.97
C GLY A 308 -6.55 -43.99 -1.57
N ARG A 309 -6.42 -42.74 -2.05
CA ARG A 309 -5.35 -41.82 -1.67
C ARG A 309 -5.91 -40.66 -0.86
N CYS A 310 -5.21 -40.28 0.21
CA CYS A 310 -5.57 -39.12 1.01
C CYS A 310 -5.02 -37.87 0.33
N GLN A 311 -5.92 -36.99 -0.14
CA GLN A 311 -5.54 -35.82 -0.94
C GLN A 311 -6.05 -34.53 -0.29
N LYS A 312 -5.23 -33.49 -0.40
CA LYS A 312 -5.62 -32.11 -0.11
C LYS A 312 -6.27 -31.49 -1.34
N PHE A 313 -7.23 -30.60 -1.13
CA PHE A 313 -7.83 -29.82 -2.20
C PHE A 313 -7.35 -28.37 -2.15
N GLY A 314 -7.19 -27.77 -3.32
CA GLY A 314 -6.85 -26.36 -3.48
C GLY A 314 -8.02 -25.46 -3.12
N CYS A 315 -7.78 -24.15 -3.08
CA CYS A 315 -8.84 -23.15 -2.85
C CYS A 315 -9.91 -23.13 -3.96
N ASP A 316 -9.64 -23.77 -5.09
CA ASP A 316 -10.55 -23.97 -6.22
C ASP A 316 -11.49 -25.18 -6.01
N GLY A 317 -11.32 -25.88 -4.89
CA GLY A 317 -12.09 -27.07 -4.56
C GLY A 317 -11.64 -28.33 -5.30
N ILE A 318 -10.54 -28.30 -6.07
CA ILE A 318 -10.07 -29.45 -6.84
C ILE A 318 -9.03 -30.23 -6.03
N LEU A 319 -9.18 -31.56 -5.94
CA LEU A 319 -8.23 -32.42 -5.24
C LEU A 319 -6.91 -32.50 -6.01
N GLY A 320 -5.79 -32.35 -5.29
CA GLY A 320 -4.45 -32.30 -5.88
C GLY A 320 -4.12 -30.97 -6.57
N SER A 321 -5.02 -29.99 -6.56
CA SER A 321 -4.73 -28.65 -7.11
C SER A 321 -3.73 -27.89 -6.23
N LEU A 322 -2.80 -27.20 -6.89
CA LEU A 322 -1.85 -26.28 -6.24
C LEU A 322 -2.45 -24.89 -6.02
N ALA A 323 -3.73 -24.70 -6.36
CA ALA A 323 -4.40 -23.43 -6.17
C ALA A 323 -4.39 -23.04 -4.69
N ARG A 324 -3.79 -21.89 -4.40
CA ARG A 324 -3.72 -21.34 -3.05
C ARG A 324 -4.44 -20.00 -3.01
N GLU A 325 -5.05 -19.72 -1.87
CA GLU A 325 -5.52 -18.37 -1.60
C GLU A 325 -4.32 -17.42 -1.56
N ASP A 326 -4.46 -16.28 -2.21
CA ASP A 326 -3.55 -15.16 -2.05
C ASP A 326 -3.66 -14.55 -0.63
N HIS A 327 -2.97 -13.44 -0.38
CA HIS A 327 -3.05 -12.78 0.92
C HIS A 327 -4.40 -12.07 1.19
N CYS A 328 -5.28 -12.03 0.20
CA CYS A 328 -6.63 -11.46 0.27
C CYS A 328 -7.71 -12.53 0.48
N GLY A 329 -7.35 -13.80 0.45
CA GLY A 329 -8.31 -14.91 0.51
C GLY A 329 -8.99 -15.18 -0.83
N VAL A 330 -8.39 -14.74 -1.95
CA VAL A 330 -8.87 -15.03 -3.31
C VAL A 330 -8.05 -16.17 -3.89
N CYS A 331 -8.72 -17.20 -4.39
CA CYS A 331 -8.07 -18.37 -4.95
C CYS A 331 -7.29 -18.04 -6.24
N ASN A 332 -6.00 -18.38 -6.30
CA ASN A 332 -5.08 -17.97 -7.37
C ASN A 332 -5.14 -16.46 -7.66
N GLY A 333 -5.45 -15.67 -6.63
CA GLY A 333 -5.53 -14.23 -6.75
C GLY A 333 -4.15 -13.60 -6.96
N ASN A 334 -4.15 -12.39 -7.52
CA ASN A 334 -2.95 -11.61 -7.77
C ASN A 334 -2.54 -10.73 -6.58
N GLY A 335 -3.21 -10.86 -5.43
CA GLY A 335 -2.96 -10.06 -4.23
C GLY A 335 -3.47 -8.62 -4.28
N LYS A 336 -4.23 -8.23 -5.31
CA LYS A 336 -4.69 -6.84 -5.49
C LYS A 336 -6.11 -6.57 -5.00
N SER A 337 -6.86 -7.58 -4.59
CA SER A 337 -8.25 -7.47 -4.15
C SER A 337 -8.42 -7.03 -2.70
N CYS A 338 -7.31 -6.78 -1.98
CA CYS A 338 -7.31 -6.35 -0.60
C CYS A 338 -6.15 -5.40 -0.32
N LYS A 339 -6.26 -4.64 0.77
CA LYS A 339 -5.17 -3.83 1.31
C LYS A 339 -4.58 -4.53 2.54
N VAL A 340 -3.25 -4.56 2.61
CA VAL A 340 -2.52 -5.00 3.79
C VAL A 340 -2.39 -3.82 4.77
N ILE A 341 -2.80 -4.04 6.01
CA ILE A 341 -2.66 -3.11 7.13
C ILE A 341 -1.62 -3.69 8.09
N LYS A 342 -0.60 -2.89 8.41
CA LYS A 342 0.45 -3.21 9.38
C LYS A 342 0.60 -2.04 10.34
N GLY A 343 0.99 -2.32 11.57
CA GLY A 343 1.34 -1.29 12.52
C GLY A 343 1.97 -1.86 13.78
N ASP A 344 2.49 -0.94 14.58
CA ASP A 344 3.16 -1.23 15.84
C ASP A 344 2.43 -0.48 16.95
N PHE A 345 2.14 -1.17 18.04
CA PHE A 345 1.58 -0.58 19.24
C PHE A 345 2.62 -0.60 20.35
N ASN A 346 3.06 0.60 20.74
CA ASN A 346 4.01 0.81 21.83
C ASN A 346 3.32 1.59 22.95
N HIS A 347 3.29 1.00 24.15
CA HIS A 347 2.67 1.62 25.31
C HIS A 347 3.54 1.45 26.55
N THR A 348 3.58 2.49 27.39
CA THR A 348 4.55 2.58 28.49
C THR A 348 3.94 2.86 29.86
N ARG A 349 2.64 3.21 29.95
CA ARG A 349 2.01 3.66 31.21
C ARG A 349 0.54 3.26 31.34
N GLY A 350 0.19 2.50 32.37
CA GLY A 350 -1.19 2.08 32.65
C GLY A 350 -1.29 0.68 33.25
N ALA A 351 -2.38 0.42 33.97
CA ALA A 351 -2.71 -0.89 34.54
C ALA A 351 -4.11 -1.32 34.10
N GLY A 352 -4.27 -2.60 33.73
CA GLY A 352 -5.52 -3.16 33.22
C GLY A 352 -5.48 -3.43 31.70
N TYR A 353 -6.67 -3.57 31.11
CA TYR A 353 -6.82 -3.82 29.67
C TYR A 353 -6.70 -2.51 28.89
N VAL A 354 -5.68 -2.42 28.05
CA VAL A 354 -5.48 -1.31 27.11
C VAL A 354 -5.85 -1.79 25.71
N GLU A 355 -6.71 -1.05 25.01
CA GLU A 355 -7.06 -1.37 23.62
C GLU A 355 -5.96 -0.90 22.67
N ALA A 356 -5.36 -1.86 21.96
CA ALA A 356 -4.30 -1.61 21.01
C ALA A 356 -4.85 -1.18 19.64
N LEU A 357 -5.86 -1.91 19.15
CA LEU A 357 -6.61 -1.54 17.94
C LEU A 357 -7.93 -2.32 17.83
N VAL A 358 -8.81 -1.85 16.93
CA VAL A 358 -10.01 -2.56 16.52
C VAL A 358 -9.82 -3.09 15.10
N ILE A 359 -9.79 -4.41 14.94
CA ILE A 359 -9.73 -5.08 13.64
C ILE A 359 -11.16 -5.12 13.08
N PRO A 360 -11.44 -4.54 11.91
CA PRO A 360 -12.81 -4.44 11.38
C PRO A 360 -13.37 -5.79 10.93
N ALA A 361 -14.69 -5.84 10.71
CA ALA A 361 -15.33 -6.94 10.02
C ALA A 361 -14.80 -7.06 8.57
N GLY A 362 -14.76 -8.28 8.04
CA GLY A 362 -14.19 -8.62 6.73
C GLY A 362 -12.67 -8.81 6.74
N ALA A 363 -11.99 -8.60 7.87
CA ALA A 363 -10.54 -8.73 7.96
C ALA A 363 -10.08 -10.19 7.82
N ARG A 364 -8.99 -10.38 7.10
CA ARG A 364 -8.35 -11.68 6.81
C ARG A 364 -6.87 -11.68 7.22
N ARG A 365 -6.28 -12.87 7.28
CA ARG A 365 -4.86 -13.10 7.62
C ARG A 365 -4.38 -12.30 8.82
N ILE A 366 -5.19 -12.29 9.88
CA ILE A 366 -4.89 -11.57 11.10
C ILE A 366 -3.70 -12.26 11.78
N LYS A 367 -2.68 -11.48 12.09
CA LYS A 367 -1.48 -11.91 12.80
C LYS A 367 -1.07 -10.81 13.75
N VAL A 368 -0.97 -11.17 15.03
CA VAL A 368 -0.55 -10.28 16.10
C VAL A 368 0.56 -10.97 16.86
N VAL A 369 1.70 -10.30 16.98
CA VAL A 369 2.92 -10.87 17.57
C VAL A 369 3.56 -9.85 18.49
N GLU A 370 3.91 -10.30 19.68
CA GLU A 370 4.66 -9.52 20.63
C GLU A 370 6.14 -9.41 20.20
N GLU A 371 6.69 -8.18 20.18
CA GLU A 371 8.06 -7.93 19.73
C GLU A 371 9.11 -8.44 20.73
N LYS A 372 8.83 -8.28 22.02
CA LYS A 372 9.70 -8.68 23.12
C LYS A 372 8.88 -9.40 24.19
N PRO A 373 9.34 -10.54 24.72
CA PRO A 373 8.61 -11.25 25.77
C PRO A 373 8.35 -10.35 26.97
N ALA A 374 7.08 -10.12 27.34
CA ALA A 374 6.70 -9.29 28.47
C ALA A 374 5.76 -10.03 29.44
N ARG A 375 5.64 -9.49 30.66
CA ARG A 375 4.72 -10.03 31.69
C ARG A 375 3.32 -9.46 31.51
N SER A 376 2.76 -9.62 30.33
CA SER A 376 1.41 -9.17 29.93
C SER A 376 0.65 -10.32 29.28
N TYR A 377 -0.61 -10.07 28.93
CA TYR A 377 -1.45 -11.04 28.21
C TYR A 377 -2.12 -10.37 27.01
N LEU A 378 -2.02 -10.98 25.83
CA LEU A 378 -2.82 -10.58 24.69
C LEU A 378 -4.25 -11.08 24.88
N ALA A 379 -5.21 -10.17 24.69
CA ALA A 379 -6.61 -10.47 24.79
C ALA A 379 -7.36 -10.05 23.53
N LEU A 380 -8.39 -10.81 23.17
CA LEU A 380 -9.28 -10.52 22.08
C LEU A 380 -10.70 -10.54 22.58
N ARG A 381 -11.53 -9.62 22.09
CA ARG A 381 -12.96 -9.56 22.40
C ARG A 381 -13.75 -9.20 21.15
N ASP A 382 -14.85 -9.90 20.89
CA ASP A 382 -15.80 -9.51 19.86
C ASP A 382 -16.99 -8.71 20.41
N ALA A 383 -17.81 -8.16 19.52
CA ALA A 383 -19.03 -7.46 19.89
C ALA A 383 -20.10 -8.37 20.54
N GLY A 384 -20.00 -9.69 20.38
CA GLY A 384 -20.92 -10.72 20.84
C GLY A 384 -20.60 -11.32 22.22
N LYS A 385 -19.68 -10.72 22.99
CA LYS A 385 -19.20 -11.16 24.32
C LYS A 385 -18.30 -12.40 24.32
N GLN A 386 -17.87 -12.91 23.16
CA GLN A 386 -16.84 -13.96 23.13
C GLN A 386 -15.46 -13.32 23.29
N SER A 387 -14.59 -13.95 24.07
CA SER A 387 -13.29 -13.38 24.38
C SER A 387 -12.21 -14.45 24.63
N ILE A 388 -10.95 -14.04 24.42
CA ILE A 388 -9.74 -14.77 24.83
C ILE A 388 -9.00 -13.85 25.78
N ASN A 389 -8.58 -14.38 26.93
CA ASN A 389 -7.82 -13.64 27.95
C ASN A 389 -8.49 -12.33 28.42
N SER A 390 -9.81 -12.17 28.22
CA SER A 390 -10.59 -11.03 28.72
C SER A 390 -11.35 -11.41 29.98
N ASP A 391 -11.97 -10.44 30.65
CA ASP A 391 -12.75 -10.65 31.88
C ASP A 391 -11.95 -11.30 33.03
N TRP A 392 -10.66 -10.98 33.15
CA TRP A 392 -9.74 -11.50 34.19
C TRP A 392 -9.54 -13.02 34.17
N LYS A 393 -9.92 -13.69 33.08
CA LYS A 393 -9.71 -15.12 32.87
C LYS A 393 -8.60 -15.33 31.85
N ILE A 394 -7.56 -16.07 32.21
CA ILE A 394 -6.46 -16.44 31.31
C ILE A 394 -6.71 -17.84 30.74
N GLU A 395 -6.69 -17.95 29.41
CA GLU A 395 -6.88 -19.18 28.65
C GLU A 395 -5.53 -19.84 28.29
N HIS A 396 -5.56 -21.15 28.13
CA HIS A 396 -4.40 -21.90 27.63
C HIS A 396 -4.25 -21.75 26.11
N SER A 397 -3.06 -22.08 25.59
CA SER A 397 -2.83 -22.11 24.13
C SER A 397 -3.81 -23.06 23.47
N GLY A 398 -4.44 -22.63 22.38
CA GLY A 398 -5.53 -23.38 21.77
C GLY A 398 -6.18 -22.68 20.59
N THR A 399 -7.29 -23.25 20.16
CA THR A 399 -8.07 -22.78 19.02
C THR A 399 -9.47 -22.37 19.49
N PHE A 400 -9.89 -21.16 19.16
CA PHE A 400 -11.13 -20.54 19.63
C PHE A 400 -11.93 -20.01 18.43
N ASN A 401 -13.26 -20.14 18.46
CA ASN A 401 -14.13 -19.58 17.42
C ASN A 401 -14.72 -18.26 17.92
N ILE A 402 -14.30 -17.14 17.31
CA ILE A 402 -14.68 -15.77 17.72
C ILE A 402 -14.84 -14.91 16.46
N ALA A 403 -15.84 -14.01 16.44
CA ALA A 403 -16.14 -13.14 15.30
C ALA A 403 -16.25 -13.88 13.96
N GLY A 404 -16.86 -15.07 13.97
CA GLY A 404 -17.07 -15.89 12.78
C GLY A 404 -15.82 -16.51 12.17
N THR A 405 -14.66 -16.45 12.84
CA THR A 405 -13.42 -17.07 12.39
C THR A 405 -12.74 -17.88 13.50
N THR A 406 -11.82 -18.75 13.09
CA THR A 406 -11.03 -19.58 13.99
C THR A 406 -9.72 -18.88 14.33
N VAL A 407 -9.57 -18.53 15.60
CA VAL A 407 -8.41 -17.85 16.19
C VAL A 407 -7.51 -18.87 16.87
N HIS A 408 -6.24 -18.87 16.49
CA HIS A 408 -5.19 -19.65 17.16
C HIS A 408 -4.40 -18.74 18.10
N TYR A 409 -4.49 -19.03 19.40
CA TYR A 409 -3.73 -18.37 20.45
C TYR A 409 -2.59 -19.28 20.91
N VAL A 410 -1.36 -18.77 20.85
CA VAL A 410 -0.17 -19.50 21.23
C VAL A 410 0.65 -18.66 22.21
N ARG A 411 0.99 -19.27 23.35
CA ARG A 411 1.90 -18.71 24.34
C ARG A 411 3.07 -19.66 24.57
N ARG A 412 4.29 -19.15 24.47
CA ARG A 412 5.53 -19.88 24.78
C ARG A 412 6.35 -19.07 25.79
N GLY A 413 6.23 -19.43 27.07
CA GLY A 413 6.83 -18.64 28.16
C GLY A 413 6.15 -17.28 28.31
N LEU A 414 6.91 -16.21 28.08
CA LEU A 414 6.46 -14.81 28.09
C LEU A 414 6.16 -14.25 26.71
N TRP A 415 6.26 -15.06 25.65
CA TRP A 415 5.99 -14.61 24.28
C TRP A 415 4.63 -15.10 23.81
N GLU A 416 3.86 -14.20 23.21
CA GLU A 416 2.51 -14.47 22.72
C GLU A 416 2.30 -14.17 21.24
N LYS A 417 1.44 -14.98 20.62
CA LYS A 417 0.99 -14.80 19.24
C LYS A 417 -0.47 -15.18 19.09
N ILE A 418 -1.17 -14.34 18.34
CA ILE A 418 -2.54 -14.58 17.88
C ILE A 418 -2.53 -14.63 16.36
N SER A 419 -3.23 -15.60 15.78
CA SER A 419 -3.43 -15.67 14.33
C SER A 419 -4.80 -16.18 13.95
N ALA A 420 -5.43 -15.58 12.94
CA ALA A 420 -6.72 -16.02 12.40
C ALA A 420 -6.75 -15.87 10.87
N LYS A 421 -7.39 -16.81 10.18
CA LYS A 421 -7.50 -16.76 8.71
C LYS A 421 -8.52 -15.69 8.24
N GLY A 422 -9.59 -15.46 8.99
CA GLY A 422 -10.72 -14.64 8.56
C GLY A 422 -11.60 -15.33 7.51
N PRO A 423 -12.55 -14.63 6.88
CA PRO A 423 -12.93 -13.25 7.16
C PRO A 423 -13.66 -13.13 8.51
N THR A 424 -13.45 -12.04 9.23
CA THR A 424 -14.22 -11.74 10.45
C THR A 424 -15.65 -11.31 10.09
N THR A 425 -16.66 -11.78 10.82
CA THR A 425 -18.06 -11.36 10.63
C THR A 425 -18.43 -10.14 11.47
N SER A 426 -17.67 -9.88 12.54
CA SER A 426 -17.81 -8.73 13.44
C SER A 426 -16.44 -8.12 13.79
N PRO A 427 -16.38 -6.87 14.28
CA PRO A 427 -15.12 -6.27 14.72
C PRO A 427 -14.49 -7.02 15.91
N LEU A 428 -13.18 -7.16 15.87
CA LEU A 428 -12.36 -7.75 16.94
C LEU A 428 -11.56 -6.66 17.65
N HIS A 429 -11.80 -6.51 18.95
CA HIS A 429 -11.06 -5.60 19.82
C HIS A 429 -9.81 -6.31 20.34
N LEU A 430 -8.63 -5.81 19.94
CA LEU A 430 -7.35 -6.30 20.41
C LEU A 430 -6.93 -5.52 21.65
N LEU A 431 -6.79 -6.25 22.75
CA LEU A 431 -6.50 -5.71 24.08
C LEU A 431 -5.18 -6.28 24.59
N VAL A 432 -4.49 -5.52 25.43
CA VAL A 432 -3.30 -5.97 26.16
C VAL A 432 -3.56 -5.77 27.64
N LEU A 433 -3.43 -6.84 28.44
CA LEU A 433 -3.51 -6.76 29.88
C LEU A 433 -2.12 -6.43 30.47
N LEU A 434 -2.00 -5.24 31.06
CA LEU A 434 -0.78 -4.74 31.69
C LEU A 434 -0.93 -4.76 33.22
N PHE A 435 0.07 -5.32 33.93
CA PHE A 435 0.08 -5.34 35.40
C PHE A 435 0.87 -4.18 36.02
N HIS A 436 1.89 -3.67 35.32
CA HIS A 436 2.79 -2.60 35.78
C HIS A 436 3.22 -1.71 34.60
N ASP A 437 3.76 -0.52 34.91
CA ASP A 437 4.36 0.38 33.92
C ASP A 437 5.63 -0.24 33.32
N GLN A 438 5.48 -0.89 32.18
CA GLN A 438 6.55 -1.47 31.39
C GLN A 438 6.37 -1.11 29.91
N SER A 439 7.49 -0.96 29.19
CA SER A 439 7.46 -0.81 27.73
C SER A 439 6.96 -2.10 27.10
N TYR A 440 5.77 -2.04 26.50
CA TYR A 440 5.17 -3.12 25.73
C TYR A 440 5.17 -2.77 24.24
N GLY A 441 5.55 -3.74 23.40
CA GLY A 441 5.64 -3.57 21.94
C GLY A 441 4.95 -4.72 21.20
N LEU A 442 4.01 -4.37 20.34
CA LEU A 442 3.17 -5.31 19.60
C LEU A 442 3.19 -4.98 18.12
N HIS A 443 3.51 -5.97 17.29
CA HIS A 443 3.38 -5.87 15.85
C HIS A 443 2.12 -6.58 15.38
N TYR A 444 1.29 -5.91 14.57
CA TYR A 444 0.08 -6.49 14.01
C TYR A 444 0.04 -6.33 12.48
N GLU A 445 -0.52 -7.33 11.82
CA GLU A 445 -0.69 -7.40 10.38
C GLU A 445 -2.04 -8.09 10.06
N TYR A 446 -2.83 -7.49 9.18
CA TYR A 446 -4.07 -8.10 8.65
C TYR A 446 -4.42 -7.51 7.28
N THR A 447 -5.33 -8.15 6.55
CA THR A 447 -5.81 -7.67 5.25
C THR A 447 -7.30 -7.31 5.29
N ILE A 448 -7.69 -6.25 4.56
CA ILE A 448 -9.10 -5.83 4.40
C ILE A 448 -9.43 -5.89 2.90
N PRO A 449 -10.54 -6.54 2.49
CA PRO A 449 -10.97 -6.55 1.10
C PRO A 449 -11.19 -5.11 0.60
N LEU A 450 -10.75 -4.85 -0.62
CA LEU A 450 -11.13 -3.64 -1.35
C LEU A 450 -12.51 -3.90 -1.93
N ASP A 451 -13.44 -2.96 -1.77
CA ASP A 451 -14.73 -3.05 -2.42
C ASP A 451 -14.51 -3.29 -3.93
N PRO A 452 -15.24 -4.24 -4.56
CA PRO A 452 -15.02 -4.57 -5.96
C PRO A 452 -15.22 -3.32 -6.82
N LEU A 453 -14.18 -2.99 -7.59
CA LEU A 453 -14.31 -2.05 -8.70
C LEU A 453 -15.34 -2.65 -9.67
N PRO A 454 -16.46 -1.96 -9.97
CA PRO A 454 -17.39 -2.43 -10.98
C PRO A 454 -16.68 -2.53 -12.33
N GLU A 455 -16.62 -3.74 -12.89
CA GLU A 455 -16.15 -4.00 -14.25
C GLU A 455 -17.13 -3.37 -15.26
N ASN A 456 -16.92 -2.09 -15.54
CA ASN A 456 -17.09 -1.44 -16.84
C ASN A 456 -17.14 0.07 -16.62
N GLN A 457 -15.98 0.71 -16.71
CA GLN A 457 -15.90 2.10 -17.15
C GLN A 457 -14.53 2.35 -17.77
N SER A 458 -14.53 2.26 -19.10
CA SER A 458 -13.75 3.14 -19.97
C SER A 458 -13.65 4.53 -19.33
N SER A 459 -12.42 5.03 -19.20
CA SER A 459 -12.07 6.43 -18.92
C SER A 459 -12.89 7.14 -17.83
N LYS A 460 -12.66 6.80 -16.55
CA LYS A 460 -12.97 7.75 -15.46
C LYS A 460 -11.71 8.37 -14.88
N VAL A 461 -11.59 9.66 -15.17
CA VAL A 461 -10.79 10.65 -14.45
C VAL A 461 -10.80 10.35 -12.95
N PRO A 462 -9.65 10.38 -12.25
CA PRO A 462 -9.59 10.05 -10.83
C PRO A 462 -10.60 10.90 -10.05
N GLU A 463 -11.58 10.24 -9.44
CA GLU A 463 -12.59 10.93 -8.65
C GLU A 463 -11.91 11.57 -7.43
N PRO A 464 -12.27 12.82 -7.13
CA PRO A 464 -11.62 13.55 -6.07
C PRO A 464 -12.05 13.05 -4.69
N LEU A 465 -11.08 12.66 -3.87
CA LEU A 465 -11.31 12.23 -2.50
C LEU A 465 -11.58 13.45 -1.62
N PHE A 466 -12.67 13.45 -0.86
CA PHE A 466 -13.00 14.52 0.09
C PHE A 466 -12.75 14.03 1.51
N MET A 467 -12.07 14.83 2.34
CA MET A 467 -11.88 14.53 3.76
C MET A 467 -11.81 15.78 4.63
N TRP A 468 -12.19 15.65 5.90
CA TRP A 468 -12.01 16.71 6.89
C TRP A 468 -10.53 16.80 7.29
N THR A 469 -9.95 17.99 7.21
CA THR A 469 -8.59 18.25 7.70
C THR A 469 -8.54 19.51 8.54
N HIS A 470 -7.55 19.58 9.43
CA HIS A 470 -7.23 20.78 10.19
C HIS A 470 -6.55 21.78 9.23
N SER A 471 -7.30 22.76 8.76
CA SER A 471 -6.85 23.70 7.71
C SER A 471 -6.04 24.87 8.25
N GLY A 472 -6.10 25.13 9.55
CA GLY A 472 -5.39 26.22 10.21
C GLY A 472 -5.75 26.33 11.69
N TRP A 473 -5.11 27.29 12.38
CA TRP A 473 -5.47 27.68 13.74
C TRP A 473 -6.33 28.94 13.70
N GLU A 474 -7.38 28.95 14.51
CA GLU A 474 -8.13 30.17 14.81
C GLU A 474 -7.25 31.14 15.61
N ASP A 475 -7.67 32.40 15.65
CA ASP A 475 -7.04 33.40 16.50
C ASP A 475 -7.12 32.98 17.97
N CYS A 476 -6.12 33.39 18.75
CA CYS A 476 -6.12 33.14 20.19
C CYS A 476 -7.28 33.91 20.83
N ASP A 477 -8.06 33.24 21.68
CA ASP A 477 -9.17 33.85 22.42
C ASP A 477 -8.74 34.95 23.40
N ALA A 478 -7.46 35.00 23.75
CA ALA A 478 -6.85 36.02 24.59
C ALA A 478 -5.62 36.63 23.92
N ILE A 479 -5.44 37.94 24.05
CA ILE A 479 -4.29 38.70 23.52
C ILE A 479 -3.06 38.57 24.45
N CYS A 480 -3.28 38.32 25.74
CA CYS A 480 -2.27 38.16 26.78
C CYS A 480 -2.85 37.43 28.00
N GLY A 481 -1.99 36.91 28.88
CA GLY A 481 -2.37 36.28 30.15
C GLY A 481 -2.74 34.80 30.06
N GLY A 482 -2.50 34.16 28.92
CA GLY A 482 -2.84 32.77 28.63
C GLY A 482 -4.26 32.63 28.07
N GLY A 483 -4.33 32.13 26.84
CA GLY A 483 -5.54 31.79 26.11
C GLY A 483 -5.42 30.44 25.38
N GLU A 484 -6.49 30.04 24.73
CA GLU A 484 -6.59 28.84 23.92
C GLU A 484 -6.99 29.19 22.49
N ARG A 485 -6.35 28.54 21.53
CA ARG A 485 -6.75 28.57 20.12
C ARG A 485 -7.16 27.18 19.68
N LYS A 486 -8.15 27.11 18.78
CA LYS A 486 -8.68 25.87 18.23
C LYS A 486 -8.30 25.73 16.77
N THR A 487 -8.12 24.51 16.27
CA THR A 487 -7.93 24.29 14.84
C THR A 487 -9.24 24.41 14.07
N THR A 488 -9.25 25.15 12.96
CA THR A 488 -10.38 25.14 12.03
C THR A 488 -10.39 23.84 11.23
N VAL A 489 -11.52 23.13 11.27
CA VAL A 489 -11.73 21.88 10.52
C VAL A 489 -12.53 22.18 9.25
N SER A 490 -11.89 21.97 8.10
CA SER A 490 -12.45 22.29 6.78
C SER A 490 -12.38 21.09 5.84
N CYS A 491 -13.31 21.01 4.89
CA CYS A 491 -13.33 19.94 3.91
C CYS A 491 -12.24 20.18 2.84
N THR A 492 -11.40 19.18 2.59
CA THR A 492 -10.37 19.23 1.56
C THR A 492 -10.61 18.18 0.49
N LYS A 493 -10.27 18.54 -0.75
CA LYS A 493 -10.35 17.75 -1.96
C LYS A 493 -8.94 17.32 -2.33
N ILE A 494 -8.71 16.02 -2.44
CA ILE A 494 -7.43 15.42 -2.84
C ILE A 494 -7.60 14.83 -4.23
N MET A 495 -6.79 15.32 -5.18
CA MET A 495 -6.83 14.90 -6.58
C MET A 495 -5.40 14.91 -7.13
N ASN A 496 -4.87 13.77 -7.59
CA ASN A 496 -3.52 13.65 -8.15
C ASN A 496 -2.40 14.30 -7.29
N LYS A 497 -2.40 14.03 -5.98
CA LYS A 497 -1.47 14.61 -4.98
C LYS A 497 -1.62 16.11 -4.72
N ASN A 498 -2.56 16.80 -5.37
CA ASN A 498 -2.94 18.17 -5.02
C ASN A 498 -4.04 18.17 -3.97
N ILE A 499 -3.86 18.98 -2.93
CA ILE A 499 -4.80 19.18 -1.82
C ILE A 499 -5.37 20.59 -1.95
N SER A 500 -6.69 20.72 -2.04
CA SER A 500 -7.37 22.02 -2.08
C SER A 500 -8.54 22.09 -1.11
N LEU A 501 -8.76 23.27 -0.51
CA LEU A 501 -9.92 23.53 0.34
C LEU A 501 -11.19 23.66 -0.51
N VAL A 502 -12.26 23.03 -0.06
CA VAL A 502 -13.56 23.05 -0.74
C VAL A 502 -14.70 23.28 0.27
N ASP A 503 -15.90 23.53 -0.25
CA ASP A 503 -17.10 23.74 0.57
C ASP A 503 -17.37 22.54 1.51
N ASN A 504 -17.62 22.84 2.78
CA ASN A 504 -17.95 21.89 3.85
C ASN A 504 -19.13 20.95 3.50
N LYS A 505 -20.04 21.34 2.60
CA LYS A 505 -21.13 20.49 2.11
C LYS A 505 -20.63 19.22 1.42
N LYS A 506 -19.41 19.22 0.85
CA LYS A 506 -18.82 18.06 0.18
C LYS A 506 -18.37 16.97 1.17
N CYS A 507 -18.16 17.31 2.44
CA CYS A 507 -17.85 16.37 3.52
C CYS A 507 -19.04 16.15 4.48
N LYS A 508 -20.28 16.53 4.08
CA LYS A 508 -21.48 16.47 4.95
C LYS A 508 -21.74 15.10 5.57
N TYR A 509 -21.42 14.03 4.85
CA TYR A 509 -21.66 12.64 5.27
C TYR A 509 -20.46 12.01 5.99
N LEU A 510 -19.34 12.74 6.11
CA LEU A 510 -18.13 12.28 6.78
C LEU A 510 -18.12 12.82 8.21
N THR A 511 -17.69 11.98 9.16
CA THR A 511 -17.57 12.36 10.58
C THR A 511 -16.59 13.52 10.74
N LYS A 512 -17.08 14.68 11.20
CA LYS A 512 -16.26 15.87 11.41
C LYS A 512 -15.42 15.68 12.70
N PRO A 513 -14.08 15.70 12.63
CA PRO A 513 -13.23 15.56 13.80
C PRO A 513 -13.35 16.75 14.75
N GLU A 514 -13.07 16.51 16.03
CA GLU A 514 -13.05 17.56 17.04
C GLU A 514 -11.85 18.51 16.82
N PRO A 515 -12.04 19.83 17.03
CA PRO A 515 -10.94 20.79 16.97
C PRO A 515 -9.85 20.49 18.01
N GLN A 516 -8.58 20.53 17.61
CA GLN A 516 -7.46 20.46 18.54
C GLN A 516 -7.31 21.80 19.28
N ILE A 517 -6.97 21.75 20.56
CA ILE A 517 -6.80 22.93 21.43
C ILE A 517 -5.32 23.12 21.75
N ARG A 518 -4.82 24.36 21.63
CA ARG A 518 -3.45 24.73 22.01
C ARG A 518 -3.42 26.03 22.78
N LYS A 519 -2.61 26.09 23.83
CA LYS A 519 -2.35 27.31 24.60
C LYS A 519 -1.58 28.34 23.78
N CYS A 520 -1.94 29.61 23.95
CA CYS A 520 -1.33 30.76 23.27
C CYS A 520 -1.32 32.00 24.17
N ASN A 521 -0.49 32.98 23.81
CA ASN A 521 -0.40 34.28 24.50
C ASN A 521 -0.18 34.20 26.02
N GLU A 522 0.75 33.35 26.44
CA GLU A 522 1.08 33.10 27.86
C GLU A 522 1.80 34.27 28.54
N GLN A 523 2.28 35.26 27.78
CA GLN A 523 2.88 36.47 28.32
C GLN A 523 1.89 37.26 29.20
N PRO A 524 2.33 37.83 30.33
CA PRO A 524 1.46 38.64 31.18
C PRO A 524 0.99 39.90 30.44
N CYS A 525 -0.26 40.29 30.69
CA CYS A 525 -0.80 41.53 30.13
C CYS A 525 -0.08 42.76 30.70
N GLN A 526 0.47 43.58 29.82
CA GLN A 526 1.26 44.76 30.20
C GLN A 526 0.37 45.98 30.49
N THR A 527 0.89 46.88 31.32
CA THR A 527 0.36 48.21 31.63
C THR A 527 1.11 49.26 30.81
N ARG A 528 0.42 50.29 30.34
CA ARG A 528 1.03 51.40 29.59
C ARG A 528 0.38 52.74 29.86
N TRP A 529 1.12 53.82 29.64
CA TRP A 529 0.57 55.18 29.67
C TRP A 529 -0.18 55.47 28.37
N MET A 530 -1.45 55.86 28.49
CA MET A 530 -2.24 56.42 27.39
C MET A 530 -2.42 57.91 27.62
N MET A 531 -2.41 58.66 26.52
CA MET A 531 -2.50 60.12 26.51
C MET A 531 -3.50 60.56 25.46
N THR A 532 -4.32 61.56 25.79
CA THR A 532 -5.19 62.21 24.81
C THR A 532 -4.38 63.15 23.92
N GLU A 533 -4.99 63.56 22.82
CA GLU A 533 -4.53 64.73 22.08
C GLU A 533 -4.44 65.95 22.99
N TRP A 534 -3.56 66.88 22.63
CA TRP A 534 -3.42 68.14 23.31
C TRP A 534 -4.66 69.01 23.11
N THR A 535 -5.10 69.69 24.18
CA THR A 535 -6.12 70.72 24.07
C THR A 535 -5.63 71.87 23.20
N PRO A 536 -6.53 72.64 22.56
CA PRO A 536 -6.15 73.89 21.92
C PRO A 536 -5.30 74.76 22.85
N CYS A 537 -4.33 75.47 22.27
CA CYS A 537 -3.45 76.35 23.02
C CYS A 537 -4.28 77.38 23.78
N SER A 538 -3.96 77.61 25.06
CA SER A 538 -4.68 78.57 25.91
C SER A 538 -4.71 80.01 25.36
N ARG A 539 -3.85 80.31 24.38
CA ARG A 539 -3.80 81.58 23.66
C ARG A 539 -3.76 81.30 22.17
N THR A 540 -4.56 82.04 21.40
CA THR A 540 -4.55 82.01 19.93
C THR A 540 -3.33 82.73 19.35
N CYS A 541 -2.63 83.54 20.14
CA CYS A 541 -1.41 84.23 19.74
C CYS A 541 -0.36 84.32 20.86
N GLY A 542 0.92 84.23 20.48
CA GLY A 542 2.05 84.25 21.42
C GLY A 542 2.18 82.97 22.25
N LYS A 543 2.97 83.03 23.34
CA LYS A 543 3.25 81.87 24.21
C LYS A 543 2.04 81.52 25.08
N GLY A 544 1.55 80.29 24.94
CA GLY A 544 0.47 79.69 25.73
C GLY A 544 0.85 78.33 26.30
N THR A 545 -0.12 77.65 26.91
CA THR A 545 0.01 76.28 27.42
C THR A 545 -1.13 75.42 26.89
N GLN A 546 -0.82 74.17 26.57
CA GLN A 546 -1.79 73.16 26.20
C GLN A 546 -1.67 71.97 27.17
N ASN A 547 -2.82 71.40 27.52
CA ASN A 547 -2.91 70.31 28.47
C ASN A 547 -3.39 69.04 27.76
N ARG A 548 -3.09 67.88 28.33
CA ARG A 548 -3.66 66.59 27.90
C ARG A 548 -3.91 65.71 29.10
N GLN A 549 -4.84 64.78 28.96
CA GLN A 549 -5.08 63.78 29.99
C GLN A 549 -4.10 62.63 29.80
N VAL A 550 -3.49 62.19 30.89
CA VAL A 550 -2.56 61.05 30.92
C VAL A 550 -3.08 60.06 31.96
N ALA A 551 -3.27 58.80 31.56
CA ALA A 551 -3.77 57.75 32.44
C ALA A 551 -3.02 56.45 32.19
N CYS A 552 -2.69 55.73 33.28
CA CYS A 552 -2.18 54.37 33.18
C CYS A 552 -3.35 53.44 32.84
N THR A 553 -3.17 52.61 31.82
CA THR A 553 -4.17 51.60 31.43
C THR A 553 -3.54 50.21 31.43
N GLN A 554 -4.34 49.23 31.83
CA GLN A 554 -4.00 47.81 31.75
C GLN A 554 -4.79 47.17 30.64
N GLN A 555 -4.10 46.41 29.80
CA GLN A 555 -4.77 45.58 28.80
C GLN A 555 -5.34 44.33 29.47
N LEU A 556 -6.64 44.09 29.28
CA LEU A 556 -7.28 42.84 29.68
C LEU A 556 -7.04 41.76 28.62
N ARG A 557 -7.30 40.50 29.00
CA ARG A 557 -7.15 39.33 28.12
C ARG A 557 -7.90 39.49 26.79
N ASN A 558 -9.07 40.13 26.81
CA ASN A 558 -9.90 40.38 25.63
C ASN A 558 -9.50 41.63 24.82
N GLY A 559 -8.37 42.26 25.13
CA GLY A 559 -7.89 43.48 24.46
C GLY A 559 -8.49 44.80 24.97
N THR A 560 -9.48 44.75 25.87
CA THR A 560 -10.07 45.97 26.45
C THR A 560 -9.06 46.66 27.35
N LEU A 561 -8.94 47.98 27.22
CA LEU A 561 -8.09 48.79 28.08
C LEU A 561 -8.90 49.31 29.27
N ILE A 562 -8.52 48.92 30.47
CA ILE A 562 -9.11 49.45 31.71
C ILE A 562 -8.15 50.43 32.38
N ARG A 563 -8.68 51.34 33.19
CA ARG A 563 -7.87 52.26 33.99
C ARG A 563 -7.15 51.48 35.10
N ALA A 564 -5.83 51.53 35.10
CA ALA A 564 -4.97 50.91 36.11
C ALA A 564 -4.48 51.96 37.12
N ARG A 565 -3.79 51.51 38.18
CA ARG A 565 -3.20 52.44 39.15
C ARG A 565 -1.90 52.99 38.57
N GLU A 566 -1.59 54.26 38.85
CA GLU A 566 -0.40 54.90 38.27
C GLU A 566 0.91 54.17 38.58
N ARG A 567 1.01 53.51 39.75
CA ARG A 567 2.16 52.68 40.15
C ARG A 567 2.37 51.41 39.32
N ASP A 568 1.34 50.95 38.63
CA ASP A 568 1.40 49.70 37.86
C ASP A 568 2.07 49.93 36.50
N CYS A 569 2.17 51.20 36.04
CA CYS A 569 2.95 51.58 34.87
C CYS A 569 4.40 51.85 35.30
N LEU A 570 5.33 50.98 34.88
CA LEU A 570 6.75 51.06 35.23
C LEU A 570 7.48 52.23 34.55
N GLU A 571 7.00 52.63 33.38
CA GLU A 571 7.58 53.74 32.61
C GLU A 571 7.29 55.11 33.23
N PRO A 572 8.13 56.14 33.01
CA PRO A 572 7.90 57.48 33.52
C PRO A 572 6.59 58.08 33.00
N LYS A 573 5.80 58.69 33.90
CA LYS A 573 4.53 59.35 33.54
C LYS A 573 4.76 60.47 32.53
N PRO A 574 4.14 60.42 31.34
CA PRO A 574 4.26 61.47 30.34
C PRO A 574 3.74 62.83 30.85
N ALA A 575 4.33 63.91 30.36
CA ALA A 575 3.92 65.27 30.73
C ALA A 575 2.44 65.52 30.39
N SER A 576 1.67 66.06 31.33
CA SER A 576 0.27 66.44 31.13
C SER A 576 0.08 67.88 30.65
N ALA A 577 1.15 68.67 30.59
CA ALA A 577 1.13 70.05 30.14
C ALA A 577 2.40 70.37 29.32
N GLN A 578 2.27 71.14 28.26
CA GLN A 578 3.42 71.66 27.50
C GLN A 578 3.18 73.09 27.00
N ARG A 579 4.28 73.79 26.68
CA ARG A 579 4.23 75.12 26.06
C ARG A 579 3.79 75.01 24.61
N CYS A 580 2.98 75.96 24.16
CA CYS A 580 2.56 76.11 22.77
C CYS A 580 2.71 77.57 22.33
N GLU A 581 2.83 77.80 21.03
CA GLU A 581 2.81 79.15 20.44
C GLU A 581 1.60 79.25 19.51
N GLY A 582 0.71 80.21 19.78
CA GLY A 582 -0.46 80.48 18.95
C GLY A 582 -0.05 81.13 17.62
N GLN A 583 -0.88 80.96 16.59
CA GLN A 583 -0.63 81.46 15.24
C GLN A 583 -0.59 83.00 15.19
N ASP A 584 0.18 83.53 14.24
CA ASP A 584 0.64 84.93 14.14
C ASP A 584 -0.51 85.96 14.32
N CYS A 585 -0.32 86.95 15.19
CA CYS A 585 -1.30 88.02 15.41
C CYS A 585 -1.54 88.79 14.11
N MET A 586 -2.79 88.90 13.64
CA MET A 586 -3.09 89.82 12.53
C MET A 586 -2.75 91.26 12.93
N THR A 587 -1.71 91.82 12.33
CA THR A 587 -1.26 93.22 12.50
C THR A 587 -1.97 94.13 11.51
N VAL A 588 -2.63 95.18 11.99
CA VAL A 588 -3.53 96.02 11.17
C VAL A 588 -2.85 97.34 10.77
N TRP A 589 -3.04 97.77 9.52
CA TRP A 589 -2.64 99.10 9.05
C TRP A 589 -3.59 100.17 9.61
N GLU A 590 -3.04 101.25 10.15
CA GLU A 590 -3.80 102.40 10.61
C GLU A 590 -3.70 103.53 9.57
N ALA A 591 -4.84 103.99 9.06
CA ALA A 591 -4.91 105.10 8.11
C ALA A 591 -5.46 106.34 8.82
N GLY A 592 -4.71 107.44 8.80
CA GLY A 592 -5.12 108.74 9.30
C GLY A 592 -6.13 109.43 8.39
N VAL A 593 -6.57 110.61 8.80
CA VAL A 593 -7.51 111.46 8.03
C VAL A 593 -6.86 112.01 6.76
N TRP A 594 -7.68 112.26 5.74
CA TRP A 594 -7.26 112.87 4.47
C TRP A 594 -6.99 114.38 4.61
N SER A 595 -6.02 114.88 3.86
CA SER A 595 -5.72 116.31 3.69
C SER A 595 -6.80 117.01 2.87
N GLU A 596 -6.74 118.35 2.84
CA GLU A 596 -7.50 119.13 1.86
C GLU A 596 -7.08 118.76 0.42
N CYS A 597 -8.00 118.98 -0.53
CA CYS A 597 -7.74 118.73 -1.94
C CYS A 597 -6.69 119.71 -2.47
N SER A 598 -5.78 119.24 -3.33
CA SER A 598 -4.67 120.06 -3.86
C SER A 598 -5.14 121.26 -4.69
N VAL A 599 -6.38 121.25 -5.18
CA VAL A 599 -7.00 122.36 -5.91
C VAL A 599 -8.25 122.83 -5.16
N LYS A 600 -8.61 124.11 -5.35
CA LYS A 600 -9.83 124.72 -4.79
C LYS A 600 -10.98 124.82 -5.80
N CYS A 601 -10.74 124.39 -7.04
CA CYS A 601 -11.74 124.30 -8.10
C CYS A 601 -11.34 123.19 -9.10
N GLY A 602 -12.19 122.18 -9.26
CA GLY A 602 -11.99 121.06 -10.19
C GLY A 602 -11.39 119.79 -9.55
N LYS A 603 -10.81 118.92 -10.37
CA LYS A 603 -10.20 117.65 -9.94
C LYS A 603 -8.79 117.89 -9.40
N GLY A 604 -8.50 117.36 -8.22
CA GLY A 604 -7.19 117.36 -7.58
C GLY A 604 -6.91 116.05 -6.85
N VAL A 605 -5.91 116.05 -5.99
CA VAL A 605 -5.50 114.88 -5.20
C VAL A 605 -5.41 115.26 -3.74
N ARG A 606 -5.86 114.37 -2.85
CA ARG A 606 -5.69 114.51 -1.39
C ARG A 606 -4.85 113.35 -0.84
N HIS A 607 -4.13 113.61 0.25
CA HIS A 607 -3.17 112.70 0.84
C HIS A 607 -3.52 112.35 2.28
N ARG A 608 -3.20 111.14 2.75
CA ARG A 608 -3.31 110.76 4.18
C ARG A 608 -2.08 110.01 4.65
N THR A 609 -1.85 109.99 5.96
CA THR A 609 -0.81 109.17 6.58
C THR A 609 -1.29 107.75 6.77
N VAL A 610 -0.47 106.76 6.39
CA VAL A 610 -0.74 105.33 6.65
C VAL A 610 0.42 104.75 7.44
N ARG A 611 0.16 104.26 8.64
CA ARG A 611 1.18 103.73 9.56
C ARG A 611 0.89 102.27 9.88
N CYS A 612 1.96 101.48 9.93
CA CYS A 612 1.91 100.11 10.41
C CYS A 612 2.00 100.14 11.93
N THR A 613 1.00 99.59 12.62
CA THR A 613 0.96 99.54 14.11
C THR A 613 1.96 98.54 14.70
N ASN A 614 2.65 97.76 13.86
CA ASN A 614 3.69 96.82 14.29
C ASN A 614 5.03 97.54 14.57
N PRO A 615 5.59 97.45 15.80
CA PRO A 615 6.90 98.02 16.14
C PRO A 615 8.06 97.48 15.27
N ARG A 616 7.89 96.31 14.65
CA ARG A 616 8.87 95.64 13.78
C ARG A 616 8.62 95.84 12.28
N LYS A 617 7.70 96.72 11.88
CA LYS A 617 7.35 97.06 10.48
C LYS A 617 6.94 95.87 9.58
N LYS A 618 6.44 94.76 10.15
CA LYS A 618 5.97 93.58 9.39
C LYS A 618 4.47 93.62 9.08
N CYS A 619 3.95 94.72 8.52
CA CYS A 619 2.57 94.72 8.02
C CYS A 619 2.54 94.25 6.56
N VAL A 620 1.52 93.49 6.17
CA VAL A 620 1.38 92.93 4.83
C VAL A 620 1.15 94.06 3.81
N LEU A 621 2.05 94.21 2.84
CA LEU A 621 2.00 95.34 1.88
C LEU A 621 0.76 95.32 0.98
N SER A 622 0.19 94.15 0.68
CA SER A 622 -1.01 94.02 -0.16
C SER A 622 -2.26 94.64 0.46
N THR A 623 -2.32 94.72 1.79
CA THR A 623 -3.46 95.31 2.52
C THR A 623 -3.19 96.76 2.92
N ARG A 624 -2.11 97.39 2.43
CA ARG A 624 -1.77 98.78 2.75
C ARG A 624 -2.81 99.72 2.13
N PRO A 625 -3.52 100.53 2.93
CA PRO A 625 -4.44 101.54 2.42
C PRO A 625 -3.71 102.55 1.51
N LYS A 626 -4.39 103.06 0.47
CA LYS A 626 -3.83 104.09 -0.43
C LYS A 626 -3.52 105.37 0.35
N GLU A 627 -2.37 105.98 0.08
CA GLU A 627 -1.91 107.23 0.69
C GLU A 627 -2.33 108.48 -0.10
N ALA A 628 -2.78 108.31 -1.34
CA ALA A 628 -3.27 109.37 -2.20
C ALA A 628 -4.54 108.89 -2.92
N GLU A 629 -5.52 109.78 -3.06
CA GLU A 629 -6.70 109.55 -3.89
C GLU A 629 -7.17 110.83 -4.57
N ASP A 630 -7.86 110.66 -5.69
CA ASP A 630 -8.44 111.77 -6.44
C ASP A 630 -9.59 112.38 -5.63
N CYS A 631 -9.66 113.71 -5.63
CA CYS A 631 -10.71 114.49 -4.99
C CYS A 631 -11.23 115.56 -5.94
N GLU A 632 -12.45 116.01 -5.72
CA GLU A 632 -13.02 117.15 -6.44
C GLU A 632 -13.43 118.21 -5.41
N ASP A 633 -12.96 119.43 -5.60
CA ASP A 633 -13.31 120.58 -4.76
C ASP A 633 -13.88 121.68 -5.65
N TYR A 634 -15.13 122.09 -5.40
CA TYR A 634 -15.81 123.15 -6.15
C TYR A 634 -16.06 124.40 -5.30
N SER A 635 -15.45 124.48 -4.11
CA SER A 635 -15.70 125.54 -3.12
C SER A 635 -15.36 126.95 -3.60
N LYS A 636 -14.50 127.11 -4.61
CA LYS A 636 -14.15 128.41 -5.22
C LYS A 636 -14.29 128.45 -6.74
N CYS A 637 -15.17 127.63 -7.33
CA CYS A 637 -15.41 127.71 -8.77
C CYS A 637 -16.31 128.90 -9.12
N PHE A 638 -15.84 129.74 -10.05
CA PHE A 638 -16.64 130.84 -10.60
C PHE A 638 -17.72 130.28 -11.53
N ILE A 639 -18.98 130.64 -11.27
CA ILE A 639 -20.13 130.26 -12.09
C ILE A 639 -20.49 131.46 -12.96
N TRP A 640 -20.46 131.31 -14.28
CA TRP A 640 -20.93 132.35 -15.20
C TRP A 640 -22.44 132.56 -15.00
N ARG A 641 -22.83 133.81 -14.71
CA ARG A 641 -24.23 134.24 -14.77
C ARG A 641 -24.38 135.15 -15.99
N MET A 642 -25.24 134.77 -16.92
CA MET A 642 -25.61 135.63 -18.04
C MET A 642 -26.63 136.66 -17.53
N GLY A 643 -26.38 137.94 -17.79
CA GLY A 643 -27.32 139.04 -17.53
C GLY A 643 -27.82 139.64 -18.84
N ASP A 644 -28.96 140.33 -18.79
CA ASP A 644 -29.62 140.88 -19.97
C ASP A 644 -28.83 142.03 -20.61
N TRP A 645 -28.89 142.10 -21.94
CA TRP A 645 -28.18 143.07 -22.77
C TRP A 645 -28.58 144.52 -22.45
N SER A 646 -27.61 145.40 -22.24
CA SER A 646 -27.82 146.85 -22.11
C SER A 646 -27.62 147.58 -23.44
N LYS A 647 -28.42 148.64 -23.65
CA LYS A 647 -28.62 149.42 -24.90
C LYS A 647 -27.37 149.82 -25.67
#